data_AF-A0A5C5CE23-F1
#
_entry.id   AF-A0A5C5CE23-F1
#
_cell.length_a   1.000
_cell.length_b   1.000
_cell.length_c   1.000
_cell.angle_alpha   90.00
_cell.angle_beta   90.00
_cell.angle_gamma   90.00
#
_symmetry.space_group_name_H-M   'P 1'
#
loop_
_entity.id
_entity.type
_entity.pdbx_description
1 polymer ?
#
loop_
_entity_poly.entity_id
_entity_poly.type
_entity_poly.pdbx_seq_one_letter_code
_entity_poly.pdbx_strand_id
1 'polypeptide(L)'
;MRYISRELVQIPEILTSPEVNRLRKELARYAANTDGLSKQQRAPVNQTIFADSSLLSGLNELFEGRCGYCERRVETHSRPPLEHHRPFGLAQGKDGRTDQSHYSWLAYEWDNMVAACQDCRKRKQNLFYIDGTRGPINATIAELRLAENSLLLDPCFDDPAKHLRFGSDGTVDHLSTKGQETISLLSLNRRELIDARHRALRETVDRLVDPPQGLFAVSTGLHEGWASFMLPNSSHPGATALALLQSASDQGRSFENLSQMLNELSEMDPLGRRDFFYSLLEGKATEASMIEESFSLPPFRRLPGLAEMPAAKATITTVSIRNFKGLSSIDFRLPDTVPSMEAVPCMILLGENATGKSSVLEAIALTLLGTVETEALDRLIPGEDVNPGGLINRPDLSQRDDLSHDPLEVRVGFFGGQMFSTLTARSSSATFDGTAEPSKIVLAYGPRRYFSNKKTRRFRAPAYRARSLFDAMATIANPADWLLTCEDAKFEPAVRALREILMLEANDYFAREDGHIVIQTSGGRTRLEEMSVGYKSIIAMATDIIRELLRFYDNLEYASATVLIDEIETHLHPRWKMRIMSCLRRAFPQVQFIVTTHDPLCLRGMHDGEVFVLHRSGSDQRIEKLENLPTIKGMRAEQLLTSEFFGLGSTDPETDAKLALYHELTSRQDNLNDREKEELKRLKRDLDRNLVVGDTPIEQALVDVLRQAEFETRTEPSKTALPKRASILSNALQRLTSDFVSPQETRAKVGSPNTVQDGNDGTAEA
;
A
#
# COMPACT_ATOMS: atom_id res chain seq x y z
N MET A 1 -13.45 -27.27 6.35
CA MET A 1 -14.25 -26.81 5.21
C MET A 1 -15.59 -27.52 5.30
N ARG A 2 -16.71 -26.85 5.02
CA ARG A 2 -18.05 -27.45 4.95
C ARG A 2 -18.60 -27.36 3.54
N TYR A 3 -19.49 -28.28 3.18
CA TYR A 3 -20.31 -28.15 1.98
C TYR A 3 -21.37 -27.08 2.18
N ILE A 4 -21.66 -26.29 1.15
CA ILE A 4 -22.61 -25.16 1.19
C ILE A 4 -23.52 -25.23 -0.03
N SER A 5 -24.80 -25.58 0.19
CA SER A 5 -25.80 -25.53 -0.86
C SER A 5 -26.22 -24.10 -1.19
N ARG A 6 -26.27 -23.78 -2.49
CA ARG A 6 -26.77 -22.50 -3.01
C ARG A 6 -28.28 -22.48 -3.22
N GLU A 7 -28.97 -23.61 -3.11
CA GLU A 7 -30.40 -23.75 -3.43
C GLU A 7 -31.31 -22.90 -2.52
N LEU A 8 -30.84 -22.59 -1.32
CA LEU A 8 -31.62 -21.88 -0.30
C LEU A 8 -31.56 -20.36 -0.43
N VAL A 9 -30.64 -19.80 -1.21
CA VAL A 9 -30.39 -18.36 -1.30
C VAL A 9 -30.60 -17.87 -2.73
N GLN A 10 -31.47 -16.88 -2.89
CA GLN A 10 -31.73 -16.27 -4.19
C GLN A 10 -30.52 -15.46 -4.69
N ILE A 11 -30.38 -15.37 -6.01
CA ILE A 11 -29.32 -14.58 -6.65
C ILE A 11 -29.57 -13.09 -6.31
N PRO A 12 -28.57 -12.36 -5.81
CA PRO A 12 -28.70 -10.94 -5.49
C PRO A 12 -29.15 -10.08 -6.68
N GLU A 13 -30.05 -9.12 -6.43
CA GLU A 13 -30.71 -8.31 -7.47
C GLU A 13 -29.70 -7.55 -8.34
N ILE A 14 -28.63 -7.01 -7.72
CA ILE A 14 -27.59 -6.26 -8.42
C ILE A 14 -26.95 -7.07 -9.57
N LEU A 15 -26.80 -8.39 -9.42
CA LEU A 15 -26.20 -9.28 -10.43
C LEU A 15 -27.15 -9.56 -11.62
N THR A 16 -28.43 -9.24 -11.48
CA THR A 16 -29.44 -9.34 -12.55
C THR A 16 -29.68 -8.01 -13.26
N SER A 17 -29.06 -6.93 -12.78
CA SER A 17 -29.26 -5.58 -13.31
C SER A 17 -28.82 -5.44 -14.79
N PRO A 18 -29.44 -4.52 -15.56
CA PRO A 18 -29.01 -4.21 -16.92
C PRO A 18 -27.54 -3.76 -17.01
N GLU A 19 -27.03 -3.08 -15.98
CA GLU A 19 -25.65 -2.62 -15.90
C GLU A 19 -24.67 -3.81 -15.83
N VAL A 20 -24.89 -4.77 -14.93
CA VAL A 20 -24.04 -5.96 -14.80
C VAL A 20 -24.11 -6.82 -16.05
N ASN A 21 -25.28 -6.91 -16.71
CA ASN A 21 -25.41 -7.60 -17.99
C ASN A 21 -24.61 -6.94 -19.12
N ARG A 22 -24.47 -5.61 -19.12
CA ARG A 22 -23.55 -4.91 -20.03
C ARG A 22 -22.10 -5.26 -19.73
N LEU A 23 -21.70 -5.24 -18.45
CA LEU A 23 -20.33 -5.58 -18.03
C LEU A 23 -19.95 -7.03 -18.35
N ARG A 24 -20.88 -7.99 -18.19
CA ARG A 24 -20.68 -9.39 -18.63
C ARG A 24 -20.34 -9.48 -20.12
N LYS A 25 -21.06 -8.73 -20.98
CA LYS A 25 -20.80 -8.70 -22.42
C LYS A 25 -19.44 -8.07 -22.76
N GLU A 26 -19.05 -7.01 -22.04
CA GLU A 26 -17.73 -6.38 -22.20
C GLU A 26 -16.60 -7.35 -21.81
N LEU A 27 -16.73 -8.04 -20.67
CA LEU A 27 -15.77 -9.04 -20.23
C LEU A 27 -15.67 -10.23 -21.17
N ALA A 28 -16.79 -10.67 -21.76
CA ALA A 28 -16.79 -11.75 -22.75
C ALA A 28 -16.05 -11.36 -24.05
N ARG A 29 -16.20 -10.11 -24.52
CA ARG A 29 -15.44 -9.58 -25.67
C ARG A 29 -13.95 -9.45 -25.35
N TYR A 30 -13.63 -8.96 -24.15
CA TYR A 30 -12.26 -8.87 -23.65
C TYR A 30 -11.61 -10.25 -23.58
N ALA A 31 -12.29 -11.24 -23.00
CA ALA A 31 -11.76 -12.60 -22.88
C ALA A 31 -11.52 -13.25 -24.24
N ALA A 32 -12.41 -13.02 -25.21
CA ALA A 32 -12.23 -13.47 -26.59
C ALA A 32 -11.16 -12.68 -27.38
N ASN A 33 -10.59 -11.61 -26.80
CA ASN A 33 -9.65 -10.70 -27.44
C ASN A 33 -10.12 -10.17 -28.80
N THR A 34 -11.41 -9.81 -28.89
CA THR A 34 -12.04 -9.38 -30.15
C THR A 34 -11.38 -8.14 -30.74
N ASP A 35 -10.89 -7.25 -29.88
CA ASP A 35 -10.33 -5.94 -30.27
C ASP A 35 -8.80 -5.96 -30.44
N GLY A 36 -8.15 -7.11 -30.23
CA GLY A 36 -6.68 -7.28 -30.30
C GLY A 36 -5.89 -6.61 -29.16
N LEU A 37 -6.56 -5.82 -28.30
CA LEU A 37 -5.96 -5.03 -27.22
C LEU A 37 -6.03 -5.69 -25.84
N SER A 38 -6.72 -6.83 -25.68
CA SER A 38 -6.95 -7.45 -24.36
C SER A 38 -5.65 -7.88 -23.67
N LYS A 39 -4.57 -8.13 -24.42
CA LYS A 39 -3.25 -8.42 -23.84
C LYS A 39 -2.59 -7.20 -23.20
N GLN A 40 -2.86 -6.01 -23.73
CA GLN A 40 -2.34 -4.73 -23.25
C GLN A 40 -3.28 -4.02 -22.27
N GLN A 41 -4.41 -4.62 -21.91
CA GLN A 41 -5.39 -4.03 -20.99
C GLN A 41 -5.70 -4.98 -19.84
N ARG A 42 -6.24 -4.42 -18.76
CA ARG A 42 -6.84 -5.21 -17.68
C ARG A 42 -8.29 -5.54 -18.04
N ALA A 43 -8.79 -6.63 -17.47
CA ALA A 43 -10.20 -6.96 -17.58
C ALA A 43 -11.03 -5.78 -17.05
N PRO A 44 -12.03 -5.28 -17.80
CA PRO A 44 -12.85 -4.13 -17.40
C PRO A 44 -13.84 -4.53 -16.29
N VAL A 45 -13.33 -4.81 -15.10
CA VAL A 45 -14.11 -5.20 -13.93
C VAL A 45 -14.42 -3.95 -13.10
N ASN A 46 -15.70 -3.61 -13.01
CA ASN A 46 -16.19 -2.64 -12.06
C ASN A 46 -16.28 -3.27 -10.65
N GLN A 47 -15.33 -2.91 -9.78
CA GLN A 47 -15.25 -3.39 -8.40
C GLN A 47 -16.33 -2.78 -7.48
N THR A 48 -17.00 -1.68 -7.85
CA THR A 48 -18.02 -1.07 -6.97
C THR A 48 -19.22 -1.99 -6.77
N ILE A 49 -19.52 -2.85 -7.75
CA ILE A 49 -20.55 -3.87 -7.67
C ILE A 49 -20.28 -4.87 -6.53
N PHE A 50 -19.00 -5.14 -6.22
CA PHE A 50 -18.62 -6.07 -5.15
C PHE A 50 -18.81 -5.50 -3.74
N ALA A 51 -19.06 -4.19 -3.63
CA ALA A 51 -19.38 -3.52 -2.38
C ALA A 51 -20.90 -3.31 -2.17
N ASP A 52 -21.74 -3.78 -3.09
CA ASP A 52 -23.19 -3.63 -3.03
C ASP A 52 -23.79 -4.38 -1.83
N SER A 53 -24.76 -3.76 -1.15
CA SER A 53 -25.33 -4.31 0.09
C SER A 53 -26.16 -5.58 -0.15
N SER A 54 -26.88 -5.69 -1.27
CA SER A 54 -27.67 -6.88 -1.62
C SER A 54 -26.76 -8.08 -1.89
N LEU A 55 -25.63 -7.84 -2.56
CA LEU A 55 -24.63 -8.89 -2.80
C LEU A 55 -24.01 -9.40 -1.50
N LEU A 56 -23.63 -8.47 -0.61
CA LEU A 56 -22.99 -8.82 0.66
C LEU A 56 -23.95 -9.45 1.66
N SER A 57 -25.21 -9.04 1.68
CA SER A 57 -26.23 -9.71 2.48
C SER A 57 -26.44 -11.14 1.98
N GLY A 58 -26.55 -11.35 0.66
CA GLY A 58 -26.71 -12.68 0.07
C GLY A 58 -25.51 -13.60 0.35
N LEU A 59 -24.27 -13.08 0.28
CA LEU A 59 -23.08 -13.86 0.65
C LEU A 59 -23.05 -14.18 2.15
N ASN A 60 -23.42 -13.21 3.00
CA ASN A 60 -23.46 -13.41 4.44
C ASN A 60 -24.51 -14.46 4.84
N GLU A 61 -25.67 -14.46 4.17
CA GLU A 61 -26.72 -15.47 4.35
C GLU A 61 -26.23 -16.85 3.88
N LEU A 62 -25.71 -16.96 2.66
CA LEU A 62 -25.24 -18.21 2.08
C LEU A 62 -24.12 -18.87 2.90
N PHE A 63 -23.20 -18.07 3.43
CA PHE A 63 -22.06 -18.57 4.20
C PHE A 63 -22.23 -18.43 5.72
N GLU A 64 -23.41 -17.99 6.20
CA GLU A 64 -23.71 -17.73 7.61
C GLU A 64 -22.63 -16.90 8.34
N GLY A 65 -22.09 -15.88 7.66
CA GLY A 65 -21.02 -15.02 8.18
C GLY A 65 -19.66 -15.71 8.38
N ARG A 66 -19.40 -16.83 7.70
CA ARG A 66 -18.16 -17.61 7.82
C ARG A 66 -17.39 -17.69 6.50
N CYS A 67 -16.11 -17.98 6.60
CA CYS A 67 -15.26 -18.25 5.45
C CYS A 67 -15.62 -19.62 4.84
N GLY A 68 -15.94 -19.68 3.55
CA GLY A 68 -16.22 -20.93 2.83
C GLY A 68 -15.07 -21.93 2.86
N TYR A 69 -13.83 -21.44 2.97
CA TYR A 69 -12.66 -22.32 3.00
C TYR A 69 -12.29 -22.81 4.40
N CYS A 70 -12.01 -21.87 5.32
CA CYS A 70 -11.48 -22.18 6.65
C CYS A 70 -12.51 -22.07 7.79
N GLU A 71 -13.77 -21.74 7.50
CA GLU A 71 -14.91 -21.62 8.44
C GLU A 71 -14.79 -20.57 9.55
N ARG A 72 -13.66 -19.85 9.63
CA ARG A 72 -13.48 -18.70 10.53
C ARG A 72 -14.56 -17.65 10.23
N ARG A 73 -15.15 -17.07 11.29
CA ARG A 73 -16.09 -15.95 11.15
C ARG A 73 -15.42 -14.79 10.41
N VAL A 74 -16.15 -14.19 9.48
CA VAL A 74 -15.64 -13.06 8.70
C VAL A 74 -16.23 -11.77 9.26
N GLU A 75 -15.34 -10.85 9.62
CA GLU A 75 -15.73 -9.54 10.12
C GLU A 75 -16.17 -8.65 8.95
N THR A 76 -17.34 -8.04 9.06
CA THR A 76 -17.95 -7.18 8.04
C THR A 76 -17.46 -5.73 8.07
N HIS A 77 -16.68 -5.34 9.09
CA HIS A 77 -16.41 -3.93 9.37
C HIS A 77 -15.31 -3.29 8.50
N SER A 78 -14.42 -4.06 7.87
CA SER A 78 -13.24 -3.50 7.19
C SER A 78 -13.24 -3.69 5.68
N ARG A 79 -13.64 -4.87 5.18
CA ARG A 79 -13.71 -5.18 3.75
C ARG A 79 -14.84 -6.17 3.46
N PRO A 80 -15.54 -6.05 2.31
CA PRO A 80 -16.48 -7.05 1.84
C PRO A 80 -15.85 -8.45 1.89
N PRO A 81 -16.48 -9.47 2.49
CA PRO A 81 -15.91 -10.81 2.58
C PRO A 81 -15.98 -11.59 1.25
N LEU A 82 -15.91 -10.93 0.10
CA LEU A 82 -16.04 -11.54 -1.22
C LEU A 82 -14.69 -11.98 -1.79
N GLU A 83 -14.65 -13.17 -2.38
CA GLU A 83 -13.56 -13.73 -3.19
C GLU A 83 -14.16 -14.50 -4.36
N HIS A 84 -13.39 -14.70 -5.43
CA HIS A 84 -13.82 -15.56 -6.54
C HIS A 84 -13.11 -16.91 -6.47
N HIS A 85 -13.85 -18.00 -6.67
CA HIS A 85 -13.27 -19.34 -6.72
C HIS A 85 -12.31 -19.47 -7.91
N ARG A 86 -12.79 -19.18 -9.12
CA ARG A 86 -11.98 -18.90 -10.32
C ARG A 86 -11.68 -17.41 -10.37
N PRO A 87 -10.40 -17.01 -10.47
CA PRO A 87 -10.03 -15.59 -10.45
C PRO A 87 -10.60 -14.87 -11.67
N PHE A 88 -11.03 -13.62 -11.53
CA PHE A 88 -11.61 -12.84 -12.64
C PHE A 88 -10.56 -12.28 -13.63
N GLY A 89 -9.38 -12.86 -13.65
CA GLY A 89 -8.26 -12.50 -14.51
C GLY A 89 -6.97 -13.07 -13.97
N LEU A 90 -5.94 -13.09 -14.82
CA LEU A 90 -4.58 -13.48 -14.43
C LEU A 90 -4.52 -14.86 -13.76
N ALA A 91 -5.27 -15.85 -14.24
CA ALA A 91 -5.29 -17.17 -13.63
C ALA A 91 -3.90 -17.82 -13.67
N GLN A 92 -3.27 -17.99 -12.51
CA GLN A 92 -1.93 -18.54 -12.40
C GLN A 92 -1.97 -20.05 -12.15
N GLY A 93 -1.22 -20.80 -12.97
CA GLY A 93 -1.03 -22.24 -12.85
C GLY A 93 0.08 -22.61 -11.87
N LYS A 94 0.21 -23.91 -11.59
CA LYS A 94 1.26 -24.44 -10.69
C LYS A 94 2.67 -24.29 -11.27
N ASP A 95 2.78 -24.16 -12.59
CA ASP A 95 4.00 -23.87 -13.33
C ASP A 95 4.45 -22.40 -13.26
N GLY A 96 3.70 -21.55 -12.54
CA GLY A 96 3.94 -20.11 -12.44
C GLY A 96 3.36 -19.32 -13.61
N ARG A 97 2.99 -19.96 -14.72
CA ARG A 97 2.45 -19.27 -15.90
C ARG A 97 1.08 -18.69 -15.58
N THR A 98 0.85 -17.49 -16.11
CA THR A 98 -0.35 -16.72 -15.85
C THR A 98 -1.10 -16.48 -17.15
N ASP A 99 -2.39 -16.83 -17.17
CA ASP A 99 -3.29 -16.50 -18.29
C ASP A 99 -4.12 -15.26 -17.93
N GLN A 100 -3.85 -14.16 -18.63
CA GLN A 100 -4.42 -12.84 -18.37
C GLN A 100 -5.95 -12.82 -18.48
N SER A 101 -6.48 -13.41 -19.55
CA SER A 101 -7.90 -13.32 -19.94
C SER A 101 -8.75 -14.44 -19.35
N HIS A 102 -8.12 -15.53 -18.90
CA HIS A 102 -8.87 -16.69 -18.46
C HIS A 102 -9.75 -16.39 -17.25
N TYR A 103 -10.99 -16.89 -17.32
CA TYR A 103 -12.08 -16.72 -16.34
C TYR A 103 -12.54 -15.28 -16.10
N SER A 104 -12.04 -14.26 -16.80
CA SER A 104 -12.48 -12.88 -16.56
C SER A 104 -13.97 -12.67 -16.80
N TRP A 105 -14.57 -13.44 -17.70
CA TRP A 105 -16.02 -13.42 -17.96
C TRP A 105 -16.86 -13.94 -16.78
N LEU A 106 -16.25 -14.60 -15.79
CA LEU A 106 -16.91 -15.12 -14.59
C LEU A 106 -16.91 -14.13 -13.41
N ALA A 107 -16.44 -12.89 -13.61
CA ALA A 107 -16.34 -11.89 -12.54
C ALA A 107 -17.67 -11.59 -11.84
N TYR A 108 -18.78 -11.68 -12.56
CA TYR A 108 -20.14 -11.38 -12.08
C TYR A 108 -21.02 -12.62 -11.95
N GLU A 109 -20.44 -13.82 -11.97
CA GLU A 109 -21.19 -15.07 -11.83
C GLU A 109 -21.34 -15.43 -10.35
N TRP A 110 -22.58 -15.56 -9.89
CA TRP A 110 -22.91 -15.84 -8.49
C TRP A 110 -22.24 -17.13 -8.00
N ASP A 111 -22.25 -18.16 -8.84
CA ASP A 111 -21.66 -19.47 -8.56
C ASP A 111 -20.14 -19.44 -8.42
N ASN A 112 -19.49 -18.36 -8.89
CA ASN A 112 -18.06 -18.15 -8.75
C ASN A 112 -17.69 -17.36 -7.48
N MET A 113 -18.65 -16.76 -6.77
CA MET A 113 -18.41 -15.90 -5.60
C MET A 113 -18.45 -16.70 -4.30
N VAL A 114 -17.41 -16.56 -3.47
CA VAL A 114 -17.24 -17.29 -2.20
C VAL A 114 -16.98 -16.29 -1.08
N ALA A 115 -17.63 -16.47 0.08
CA ALA A 115 -17.26 -15.68 1.25
C ALA A 115 -15.91 -16.14 1.80
N ALA A 116 -14.88 -15.29 1.81
CA ALA A 116 -13.54 -15.66 2.27
C ALA A 116 -12.93 -14.65 3.23
N CYS A 117 -12.29 -15.16 4.30
CA CYS A 117 -11.55 -14.31 5.23
C CYS A 117 -10.30 -13.71 4.58
N GLN A 118 -9.78 -12.61 5.15
CA GLN A 118 -8.61 -11.90 4.62
C GLN A 118 -7.40 -12.81 4.40
N ASP A 119 -7.15 -13.75 5.32
CA ASP A 119 -6.06 -14.71 5.22
C ASP A 119 -6.17 -15.63 4.00
N CYS A 120 -7.36 -16.20 3.77
CA CYS A 120 -7.57 -17.12 2.65
C CYS A 120 -7.46 -16.40 1.32
N ARG A 121 -7.97 -15.16 1.23
CA ARG A 121 -7.83 -14.31 0.05
C ARG A 121 -6.38 -13.94 -0.25
N LYS A 122 -5.64 -13.48 0.77
CA LYS A 122 -4.22 -13.13 0.65
C LYS A 122 -3.35 -14.31 0.19
N ARG A 123 -3.70 -15.54 0.60
CA ARG A 123 -3.00 -16.76 0.19
C ARG A 123 -3.42 -17.23 -1.19
N LYS A 124 -4.73 -17.25 -1.48
CA LYS A 124 -5.29 -17.69 -2.76
C LYS A 124 -4.88 -16.78 -3.90
N GLN A 125 -5.10 -15.47 -3.78
CA GLN A 125 -4.85 -14.51 -4.86
C GLN A 125 -5.49 -15.00 -6.19
N ASN A 126 -4.73 -14.93 -7.29
CA ASN A 126 -5.06 -15.49 -8.59
C ASN A 126 -4.63 -16.95 -8.80
N LEU A 127 -4.14 -17.65 -7.77
CA LEU A 127 -3.70 -19.03 -7.89
C LEU A 127 -4.93 -19.92 -8.12
N PHE A 128 -4.97 -20.56 -9.29
CA PHE A 128 -6.02 -21.51 -9.65
C PHE A 128 -5.43 -22.60 -10.52
N TYR A 129 -5.04 -23.68 -9.84
CA TYR A 129 -4.31 -24.79 -10.43
C TYR A 129 -5.28 -25.75 -11.15
N ILE A 130 -4.98 -26.02 -12.40
CA ILE A 130 -5.63 -27.03 -13.23
C ILE A 130 -4.60 -28.11 -13.54
N ASP A 131 -5.02 -29.36 -13.42
CA ASP A 131 -4.27 -30.49 -13.96
C ASP A 131 -4.67 -30.71 -15.42
N GLY A 132 -3.75 -30.45 -16.35
CA GLY A 132 -4.01 -30.46 -17.79
C GLY A 132 -4.29 -29.06 -18.37
N THR A 133 -5.26 -28.97 -19.28
CA THR A 133 -5.57 -27.72 -20.00
C THR A 133 -6.76 -26.99 -19.38
N ARG A 134 -6.70 -25.66 -19.36
CA ARG A 134 -7.86 -24.83 -19.02
C ARG A 134 -8.97 -25.00 -20.06
N GLY A 135 -10.21 -24.77 -19.64
CA GLY A 135 -11.41 -24.94 -20.43
C GLY A 135 -11.58 -23.85 -21.49
N PRO A 136 -12.68 -23.93 -22.27
CA PRO A 136 -12.93 -22.97 -23.33
C PRO A 136 -13.19 -21.56 -22.80
N ILE A 137 -12.73 -20.54 -23.53
CA ILE A 137 -13.02 -19.14 -23.24
C ILE A 137 -14.53 -18.89 -23.35
N ASN A 138 -15.09 -18.11 -22.43
CA ASN A 138 -16.52 -17.80 -22.33
C ASN A 138 -17.44 -19.00 -22.02
N ALA A 139 -16.89 -20.13 -21.60
CA ALA A 139 -17.68 -21.27 -21.13
C ALA A 139 -18.35 -20.98 -19.77
N THR A 140 -19.53 -21.58 -19.56
CA THR A 140 -20.24 -21.52 -18.28
C THR A 140 -19.49 -22.31 -17.19
N ILE A 141 -19.78 -22.03 -15.91
CA ILE A 141 -19.16 -22.76 -14.79
C ILE A 141 -19.48 -24.26 -14.87
N ALA A 142 -20.68 -24.64 -15.32
CA ALA A 142 -21.06 -26.03 -15.52
C ALA A 142 -20.19 -26.72 -16.57
N GLU A 143 -19.95 -26.08 -17.72
CA GLU A 143 -19.07 -26.59 -18.78
C GLU A 143 -17.62 -26.68 -18.30
N LEU A 144 -17.13 -25.67 -17.57
CA LEU A 144 -15.76 -25.68 -17.03
C LEU A 144 -15.55 -26.79 -16.00
N ARG A 145 -16.55 -27.10 -15.16
CA ARG A 145 -16.49 -28.24 -14.22
C ARG A 145 -16.40 -29.59 -14.92
N LEU A 146 -16.89 -29.70 -16.16
CA LEU A 146 -16.79 -30.92 -16.98
C LEU A 146 -15.49 -30.98 -17.78
N ALA A 147 -14.97 -29.83 -18.21
CA ALA A 147 -13.81 -29.73 -19.09
C ALA A 147 -12.46 -29.63 -18.35
N GLU A 148 -12.46 -29.12 -17.11
CA GLU A 148 -11.25 -28.84 -16.34
C GLU A 148 -11.13 -29.75 -15.11
N ASN A 149 -9.91 -30.20 -14.82
CA ASN A 149 -9.60 -30.84 -13.55
C ASN A 149 -9.01 -29.83 -12.56
N SER A 150 -9.87 -29.12 -11.82
CA SER A 150 -9.43 -28.11 -10.84
C SER A 150 -8.89 -28.74 -9.55
N LEU A 151 -7.74 -28.24 -9.09
CA LEU A 151 -7.08 -28.74 -7.86
C LEU A 151 -7.44 -27.93 -6.60
N LEU A 152 -8.20 -26.85 -6.74
CA LEU A 152 -8.79 -26.12 -5.61
C LEU A 152 -10.21 -26.62 -5.34
N LEU A 153 -10.52 -26.96 -4.09
CA LEU A 153 -11.88 -27.31 -3.66
C LEU A 153 -12.83 -26.11 -3.72
N ASP A 154 -13.98 -26.32 -4.36
CA ASP A 154 -15.12 -25.42 -4.39
C ASP A 154 -16.08 -25.83 -3.25
N PRO A 155 -16.21 -25.02 -2.18
CA PRO A 155 -17.07 -25.37 -1.04
C PRO A 155 -18.56 -25.43 -1.40
N CYS A 156 -18.97 -24.92 -2.56
CA CYS A 156 -20.35 -24.94 -3.03
C CYS A 156 -20.65 -26.06 -4.04
N PHE A 157 -19.67 -26.94 -4.33
CA PHE A 157 -19.83 -27.99 -5.33
C PHE A 157 -19.13 -29.29 -4.95
N ASP A 158 -17.90 -29.23 -4.44
CA ASP A 158 -17.15 -30.41 -4.02
C ASP A 158 -17.57 -30.85 -2.62
N ASP A 159 -17.69 -32.16 -2.40
CA ASP A 159 -17.87 -32.74 -1.06
C ASP A 159 -16.52 -32.77 -0.31
N PRO A 160 -16.33 -31.93 0.74
CA PRO A 160 -15.06 -31.86 1.45
C PRO A 160 -14.65 -33.19 2.10
N ALA A 161 -15.60 -34.05 2.47
CA ALA A 161 -15.31 -35.32 3.13
C ALA A 161 -14.57 -36.33 2.23
N LYS A 162 -14.71 -36.20 0.90
CA LYS A 162 -13.99 -37.03 -0.07
C LYS A 162 -12.52 -36.61 -0.24
N HIS A 163 -12.18 -35.41 0.21
CA HIS A 163 -10.88 -34.79 -0.10
C HIS A 163 -10.05 -34.44 1.14
N LEU A 164 -10.69 -34.21 2.29
CA LEU A 164 -10.06 -33.73 3.52
C LEU A 164 -10.42 -34.62 4.73
N ARG A 165 -9.44 -34.88 5.57
CA ARG A 165 -9.57 -35.54 6.88
C ARG A 165 -9.18 -34.56 7.99
N PHE A 166 -10.03 -34.39 8.99
CA PHE A 166 -9.81 -33.53 10.15
C PHE A 166 -9.44 -34.37 11.37
N GLY A 167 -8.25 -34.12 11.92
CA GLY A 167 -7.76 -34.78 13.13
C GLY A 167 -8.41 -34.25 14.41
N SER A 168 -8.36 -35.06 15.48
CA SER A 168 -8.82 -34.66 16.82
C SER A 168 -7.97 -33.55 17.44
N ASP A 169 -6.72 -33.39 16.98
CA ASP A 169 -5.79 -32.30 17.33
C ASP A 169 -6.05 -31.01 16.56
N GLY A 170 -7.03 -31.01 15.65
CA GLY A 170 -7.35 -29.87 14.80
C GLY A 170 -6.48 -29.75 13.55
N THR A 171 -5.71 -30.77 13.15
CA THR A 171 -5.00 -30.79 11.86
C THR A 171 -5.92 -31.18 10.69
N VAL A 172 -5.49 -30.92 9.45
CA VAL A 172 -6.13 -31.45 8.21
C VAL A 172 -5.14 -32.29 7.44
N ASP A 173 -5.51 -33.52 7.12
CA ASP A 173 -4.82 -34.38 6.18
C ASP A 173 -5.57 -34.44 4.85
N HIS A 174 -4.84 -34.71 3.77
CA HIS A 174 -5.43 -34.90 2.45
C HIS A 174 -5.90 -36.35 2.24
N LEU A 175 -6.98 -36.53 1.48
CA LEU A 175 -7.42 -37.83 0.96
C LEU A 175 -7.29 -37.92 -0.58
N SER A 176 -7.00 -36.78 -1.22
CA SER A 176 -6.89 -36.66 -2.67
C SER A 176 -5.85 -35.58 -3.04
N THR A 177 -5.42 -35.58 -4.29
CA THR A 177 -4.55 -34.54 -4.87
C THR A 177 -5.18 -33.14 -4.77
N LYS A 178 -6.49 -33.03 -5.04
CA LYS A 178 -7.26 -31.79 -4.87
C LYS A 178 -7.26 -31.29 -3.41
N GLY A 179 -7.38 -32.20 -2.45
CA GLY A 179 -7.26 -31.90 -1.02
C GLY A 179 -5.85 -31.42 -0.63
N GLN A 180 -4.81 -32.09 -1.12
CA GLN A 180 -3.40 -31.71 -0.90
C GLN A 180 -3.11 -30.29 -1.34
N GLU A 181 -3.46 -29.96 -2.58
CA GLU A 181 -3.22 -28.65 -3.15
C GLU A 181 -4.04 -27.57 -2.43
N THR A 182 -5.29 -27.87 -2.06
CA THR A 182 -6.12 -26.95 -1.27
C THR A 182 -5.53 -26.66 0.11
N ILE A 183 -5.02 -27.69 0.82
CA ILE A 183 -4.38 -27.53 2.13
C ILE A 183 -3.13 -26.67 2.00
N SER A 184 -2.29 -26.93 1.00
CA SER A 184 -1.04 -26.21 0.74
C SER A 184 -1.29 -24.75 0.36
N LEU A 185 -2.14 -24.52 -0.66
CA LEU A 185 -2.45 -23.20 -1.22
C LEU A 185 -3.08 -22.28 -0.19
N LEU A 186 -4.02 -22.77 0.63
CA LEU A 186 -4.69 -21.97 1.66
C LEU A 186 -4.01 -22.02 3.03
N SER A 187 -2.94 -22.82 3.17
CA SER A 187 -2.27 -23.15 4.43
C SER A 187 -3.27 -23.46 5.55
N LEU A 188 -4.09 -24.50 5.35
CA LEU A 188 -5.14 -24.86 6.30
C LEU A 188 -4.57 -25.31 7.66
N ASN A 189 -3.34 -25.86 7.68
CA ASN A 189 -2.62 -26.30 8.89
C ASN A 189 -1.73 -25.21 9.50
N ARG A 190 -2.17 -23.95 9.50
CA ARG A 190 -1.51 -22.90 10.27
C ARG A 190 -1.87 -23.00 11.76
N ARG A 191 -0.93 -22.66 12.64
CA ARG A 191 -1.06 -22.79 14.11
C ARG A 191 -2.36 -22.23 14.65
N GLU A 192 -2.73 -21.00 14.29
CA GLU A 192 -3.98 -20.37 14.73
C GLU A 192 -5.24 -21.18 14.35
N LEU A 193 -5.28 -21.78 13.15
CA LEU A 193 -6.43 -22.56 12.71
C LEU A 193 -6.47 -23.94 13.35
N ILE A 194 -5.32 -24.54 13.62
CA ILE A 194 -5.23 -25.82 14.34
C ILE A 194 -5.79 -25.61 15.75
N ASP A 195 -5.26 -24.62 16.47
CA ASP A 195 -5.69 -24.28 17.83
C ASP A 195 -7.18 -23.95 17.89
N ALA A 196 -7.70 -23.20 16.92
CA ALA A 196 -9.10 -22.80 16.88
C ALA A 196 -10.05 -23.96 16.53
N ARG A 197 -9.63 -24.90 15.67
CA ARG A 197 -10.41 -26.11 15.34
C ARG A 197 -10.42 -27.11 16.49
N HIS A 198 -9.27 -27.33 17.10
CA HIS A 198 -9.14 -28.18 18.29
C HIS A 198 -9.98 -27.67 19.46
N ARG A 199 -9.95 -26.36 19.72
CA ARG A 199 -10.82 -25.74 20.74
C ARG A 199 -12.30 -25.92 20.41
N ALA A 200 -12.70 -25.69 19.16
CA ALA A 200 -14.08 -25.88 18.72
C ALA A 200 -14.56 -27.33 18.86
N LEU A 201 -13.68 -28.30 18.61
CA LEU A 201 -13.96 -29.72 18.82
C LEU A 201 -14.18 -30.03 20.30
N ARG A 202 -13.26 -29.61 21.19
CA ARG A 202 -13.39 -29.80 22.65
C ARG A 202 -14.67 -29.18 23.20
N GLU A 203 -14.94 -27.91 22.89
CA GLU A 203 -16.16 -27.20 23.31
C GLU A 203 -17.44 -27.90 22.83
N THR A 204 -17.37 -28.60 21.69
CA THR A 204 -18.51 -29.34 21.16
C THR A 204 -18.66 -30.70 21.85
N VAL A 205 -17.55 -31.41 22.09
CA VAL A 205 -17.53 -32.63 22.90
C VAL A 205 -18.08 -32.38 24.30
N ASP A 206 -17.63 -31.33 24.98
CA ASP A 206 -18.07 -30.97 26.33
C ASP A 206 -19.59 -30.73 26.39
N ARG A 207 -20.18 -30.19 25.33
CA ARG A 207 -21.63 -29.99 25.22
C ARG A 207 -22.41 -31.26 24.86
N LEU A 208 -21.78 -32.23 24.23
CA LEU A 208 -22.39 -33.53 23.87
C LEU A 208 -22.30 -34.57 24.99
N VAL A 209 -21.43 -34.32 25.98
CA VAL A 209 -21.20 -35.15 27.17
C VAL A 209 -22.41 -35.13 28.13
N ASP A 210 -23.04 -33.97 28.34
CA ASP A 210 -24.24 -33.80 29.18
C ASP A 210 -25.52 -33.98 28.34
N PRO A 211 -26.71 -34.30 28.94
CA PRO A 211 -27.93 -34.54 28.18
C PRO A 211 -28.20 -33.38 27.19
N PRO A 212 -28.45 -33.69 25.90
CA PRO A 212 -28.33 -32.74 24.80
C PRO A 212 -29.49 -31.75 24.79
N GLN A 213 -29.48 -30.78 25.69
CA GLN A 213 -30.34 -29.61 25.56
C GLN A 213 -29.72 -28.67 24.52
N GLY A 214 -29.96 -28.95 23.23
CA GLY A 214 -29.80 -27.96 22.16
C GLY A 214 -28.72 -28.19 21.09
N LEU A 215 -28.22 -29.41 20.89
CA LEU A 215 -27.36 -29.74 19.74
C LEU A 215 -28.08 -30.66 18.75
N PHE A 216 -28.47 -30.09 17.61
CA PHE A 216 -29.05 -30.83 16.49
C PHE A 216 -28.13 -30.73 15.28
N ALA A 217 -28.01 -31.84 14.54
CA ALA A 217 -27.39 -31.84 13.23
C ALA A 217 -28.30 -31.11 12.23
N VAL A 218 -27.74 -30.15 11.48
CA VAL A 218 -28.45 -29.41 10.43
C VAL A 218 -27.94 -29.89 9.08
N SER A 219 -28.85 -30.13 8.13
CA SER A 219 -28.49 -30.52 6.77
C SER A 219 -27.74 -29.41 6.05
N THR A 220 -26.69 -29.76 5.30
CA THR A 220 -25.94 -28.85 4.42
C THR A 220 -26.56 -28.74 3.02
N GLY A 221 -27.62 -29.50 2.74
CA GLY A 221 -28.21 -29.65 1.41
C GLY A 221 -27.53 -30.68 0.51
N LEU A 222 -26.46 -31.34 0.98
CA LEU A 222 -25.89 -32.51 0.30
C LEU A 222 -26.77 -33.74 0.63
N HIS A 223 -27.13 -34.52 -0.40
CA HIS A 223 -28.04 -35.66 -0.22
C HIS A 223 -27.37 -36.88 0.44
N GLU A 224 -26.07 -37.10 0.21
CA GLU A 224 -25.33 -38.28 0.68
C GLU A 224 -23.90 -37.93 1.10
N GLY A 225 -23.37 -38.66 2.10
CA GLY A 225 -21.98 -38.55 2.56
C GLY A 225 -21.80 -37.82 3.89
N TRP A 226 -20.58 -37.85 4.43
CA TRP A 226 -20.27 -37.33 5.77
C TRP A 226 -20.40 -35.81 5.91
N ALA A 227 -20.31 -35.06 4.80
CA ALA A 227 -20.52 -33.60 4.80
C ALA A 227 -22.01 -33.18 4.71
N SER A 228 -22.96 -34.14 4.71
CA SER A 228 -24.40 -33.85 4.59
C SER A 228 -24.99 -33.14 5.81
N PHE A 229 -24.31 -33.18 6.94
CA PHE A 229 -24.78 -32.58 8.19
C PHE A 229 -23.65 -31.83 8.90
N MET A 230 -24.03 -30.77 9.62
CA MET A 230 -23.10 -29.95 10.39
C MET A 230 -23.66 -29.52 11.75
N LEU A 231 -22.78 -29.01 12.62
CA LEU A 231 -23.12 -28.55 13.97
C LEU A 231 -23.15 -27.01 14.03
N PRO A 232 -24.32 -26.35 13.97
CA PRO A 232 -24.44 -24.90 13.77
C PRO A 232 -23.78 -24.07 14.90
N ASN A 233 -23.81 -24.59 16.14
CA ASN A 233 -23.32 -23.90 17.33
C ASN A 233 -21.81 -24.09 17.59
N SER A 234 -21.03 -24.56 16.61
CA SER A 234 -19.57 -24.64 16.70
C SER A 234 -18.90 -23.46 15.97
N SER A 235 -17.70 -23.09 16.43
CA SER A 235 -16.85 -22.13 15.72
C SER A 235 -16.37 -22.65 14.36
N HIS A 236 -16.27 -23.98 14.17
CA HIS A 236 -15.89 -24.62 12.91
C HIS A 236 -16.85 -25.79 12.63
N PRO A 237 -18.10 -25.50 12.21
CA PRO A 237 -19.20 -26.46 12.19
C PRO A 237 -18.95 -27.71 11.33
N GLY A 238 -18.36 -27.56 10.14
CA GLY A 238 -18.05 -28.66 9.24
C GLY A 238 -16.83 -29.44 9.68
N ALA A 239 -15.74 -28.74 9.98
CA ALA A 239 -14.52 -29.39 10.48
C ALA A 239 -14.77 -30.21 11.75
N THR A 240 -15.60 -29.70 12.67
CA THR A 240 -15.96 -30.41 13.91
C THR A 240 -16.80 -31.66 13.62
N ALA A 241 -17.80 -31.54 12.74
CA ALA A 241 -18.65 -32.67 12.34
C ALA A 241 -17.83 -33.81 11.69
N LEU A 242 -16.95 -33.45 10.75
CA LEU A 242 -16.09 -34.43 10.07
C LEU A 242 -15.08 -35.06 11.02
N ALA A 243 -14.47 -34.28 11.92
CA ALA A 243 -13.52 -34.79 12.92
C ALA A 243 -14.17 -35.81 13.87
N LEU A 244 -15.42 -35.57 14.30
CA LEU A 244 -16.15 -36.51 15.15
C LEU A 244 -16.45 -37.83 14.43
N LEU A 245 -16.97 -37.76 13.20
CA LEU A 245 -17.27 -38.95 12.39
C LEU A 245 -15.99 -39.76 12.07
N GLN A 246 -14.90 -39.08 11.74
CA GLN A 246 -13.61 -39.71 11.44
C GLN A 246 -13.00 -40.36 12.66
N SER A 247 -12.98 -39.66 13.79
CA SER A 247 -12.46 -40.21 15.05
C SER A 247 -13.26 -41.44 15.49
N ALA A 248 -14.59 -41.44 15.27
CA ALA A 248 -15.43 -42.59 15.59
C ALA A 248 -15.16 -43.79 14.64
N SER A 249 -14.94 -43.51 13.36
CA SER A 249 -14.53 -44.49 12.36
C SER A 249 -13.16 -45.10 12.69
N ASP A 250 -12.19 -44.31 13.15
CA ASP A 250 -10.86 -44.77 13.55
C ASP A 250 -10.92 -45.74 14.75
N GLN A 251 -11.94 -45.60 15.62
CA GLN A 251 -12.23 -46.51 16.73
C GLN A 251 -13.06 -47.74 16.32
N GLY A 252 -13.28 -47.95 15.01
CA GLY A 252 -13.99 -49.11 14.47
C GLY A 252 -15.52 -48.99 14.50
N ARG A 253 -16.08 -47.80 14.77
CA ARG A 253 -17.54 -47.55 14.67
C ARG A 253 -17.87 -46.83 13.37
N SER A 254 -18.67 -47.45 12.51
CA SER A 254 -19.08 -46.86 11.24
C SER A 254 -20.44 -46.18 11.36
N PHE A 255 -20.51 -44.90 11.00
CA PHE A 255 -21.75 -44.13 10.88
C PHE A 255 -21.90 -43.62 9.44
N GLU A 256 -23.13 -43.61 8.91
CA GLU A 256 -23.39 -43.06 7.58
C GLU A 256 -23.31 -41.52 7.59
N ASN A 257 -23.75 -40.88 8.67
CA ASN A 257 -23.73 -39.43 8.83
C ASN A 257 -23.82 -39.00 10.30
N LEU A 258 -23.66 -37.69 10.54
CA LEU A 258 -23.70 -37.10 11.88
C LEU A 258 -25.05 -37.27 12.58
N SER A 259 -26.18 -37.21 11.85
CA SER A 259 -27.51 -37.35 12.46
C SER A 259 -27.72 -38.75 13.03
N GLN A 260 -27.29 -39.79 12.31
CA GLN A 260 -27.33 -41.17 12.80
C GLN A 260 -26.48 -41.32 14.07
N MET A 261 -25.25 -40.81 14.04
CA MET A 261 -24.34 -40.86 15.18
C MET A 261 -24.95 -40.19 16.42
N LEU A 262 -25.55 -39.00 16.28
CA LEU A 262 -26.18 -38.31 17.41
C LEU A 262 -27.40 -39.04 17.96
N ASN A 263 -28.21 -39.67 17.10
CA ASN A 263 -29.38 -40.46 17.53
C ASN A 263 -28.94 -41.68 18.34
N GLU A 264 -28.00 -42.48 17.85
CA GLU A 264 -27.50 -43.67 18.56
C GLU A 264 -26.83 -43.30 19.89
N LEU A 265 -26.11 -42.17 19.94
CA LEU A 265 -25.48 -41.68 21.17
C LEU A 265 -26.49 -41.14 22.18
N SER A 266 -27.64 -40.63 21.74
CA SER A 266 -28.71 -40.17 22.63
C SER A 266 -29.32 -41.30 23.47
N GLU A 267 -29.26 -42.54 22.97
CA GLU A 267 -29.75 -43.74 23.64
C GLU A 267 -28.74 -44.38 24.61
N MET A 268 -27.45 -43.96 24.57
CA MET A 268 -26.41 -44.46 25.48
C MET A 268 -26.53 -43.88 26.89
N ASP A 269 -26.04 -44.64 27.88
CA ASP A 269 -25.96 -44.18 29.25
C ASP A 269 -24.98 -42.99 29.39
N PRO A 270 -25.20 -42.07 30.34
CA PRO A 270 -24.38 -40.87 30.47
C PRO A 270 -22.89 -41.12 30.70
N LEU A 271 -22.52 -42.22 31.39
CA LEU A 271 -21.12 -42.56 31.65
C LEU A 271 -20.46 -43.11 30.38
N GLY A 272 -21.12 -44.05 29.69
CA GLY A 272 -20.66 -44.60 28.41
C GLY A 272 -20.56 -43.54 27.31
N ARG A 273 -21.46 -42.55 27.30
CA ARG A 273 -21.39 -41.40 26.38
C ARG A 273 -20.17 -40.52 26.66
N ARG A 274 -19.88 -40.25 27.93
CA ARG A 274 -18.70 -39.49 28.34
C ARG A 274 -17.42 -40.18 27.92
N ASP A 275 -17.29 -41.45 28.28
CA ASP A 275 -16.11 -42.25 27.95
C ASP A 275 -15.91 -42.32 26.43
N PHE A 276 -17.00 -42.47 25.67
CA PHE A 276 -16.95 -42.42 24.21
C PHE A 276 -16.37 -41.10 23.69
N PHE A 277 -16.94 -39.94 24.03
CA PHE A 277 -16.46 -38.67 23.47
C PHE A 277 -15.06 -38.27 23.95
N TYR A 278 -14.70 -38.56 25.21
CA TYR A 278 -13.35 -38.29 25.70
C TYR A 278 -12.31 -39.20 25.01
N SER A 279 -12.65 -40.46 24.73
CA SER A 279 -11.77 -41.34 23.96
C SER A 279 -11.51 -40.85 22.52
N LEU A 280 -12.45 -40.11 21.91
CA LEU A 280 -12.26 -39.50 20.58
C LEU A 280 -11.20 -38.39 20.60
N LEU A 281 -10.99 -37.74 21.75
CA LEU A 281 -9.98 -36.71 21.94
C LEU A 281 -8.58 -37.28 22.26
N GLU A 282 -8.49 -38.56 22.69
CA GLU A 282 -7.25 -39.25 23.05
C GLU A 282 -6.50 -39.88 21.86
N GLY A 283 -6.99 -39.68 20.63
CA GLY A 283 -6.36 -40.18 19.41
C GLY A 283 -4.89 -39.74 19.26
N LYS A 284 -4.09 -40.58 18.56
CA LYS A 284 -2.67 -40.28 18.29
C LYS A 284 -2.55 -38.92 17.63
N ALA A 285 -1.93 -37.97 18.32
CA ALA A 285 -1.40 -36.76 17.69
C ALA A 285 -0.45 -37.21 16.59
N THR A 286 -0.85 -37.07 15.33
CA THR A 286 0.05 -37.24 14.20
C THR A 286 1.18 -36.25 14.44
N GLU A 287 2.43 -36.73 14.48
CA GLU A 287 3.60 -35.88 14.52
C GLU A 287 3.50 -34.91 13.35
N ALA A 288 3.01 -33.69 13.63
CA ALA A 288 2.93 -32.63 12.65
C ALA A 288 4.37 -32.39 12.20
N SER A 289 4.68 -32.86 11.01
CA SER A 289 6.00 -32.78 10.41
C SER A 289 6.45 -31.33 10.43
N MET A 290 7.36 -31.00 11.34
CA MET A 290 8.23 -29.84 11.21
C MET A 290 9.14 -30.12 10.01
N ILE A 291 8.65 -29.81 8.81
CA ILE A 291 9.52 -29.55 7.66
C ILE A 291 9.68 -28.03 7.60
N GLU A 292 10.38 -27.48 8.58
CA GLU A 292 11.29 -26.37 8.29
C GLU A 292 12.58 -27.02 7.80
N GLU A 293 12.62 -27.33 6.51
CA GLU A 293 13.85 -27.77 5.87
C GLU A 293 14.82 -26.59 5.84
N SER A 294 15.71 -26.64 6.82
CA SER A 294 17.01 -26.01 6.88
C SER A 294 17.76 -26.16 5.55
N PHE A 295 17.81 -25.08 4.77
CA PHE A 295 18.78 -24.94 3.68
C PHE A 295 19.92 -24.04 4.14
N SER A 296 21.05 -24.65 4.48
CA SER A 296 22.34 -23.95 4.52
C SER A 296 22.89 -23.87 3.10
N LEU A 297 23.25 -22.67 2.63
CA LEU A 297 23.95 -22.47 1.37
C LEU A 297 25.38 -21.95 1.61
N PRO A 298 26.42 -22.67 1.13
CA PRO A 298 27.76 -22.13 0.93
C PRO A 298 27.92 -21.58 -0.51
N PRO A 299 28.99 -20.82 -0.84
CA PRO A 299 28.84 -19.44 -1.26
C PRO A 299 29.22 -19.25 -2.73
N PHE A 300 28.31 -18.70 -3.56
CA PHE A 300 28.61 -17.82 -4.71
C PHE A 300 27.32 -17.08 -5.08
N ARG A 301 27.29 -15.75 -4.84
CA ARG A 301 26.11 -14.85 -4.94
C ARG A 301 25.22 -15.12 -6.17
N ARG A 302 24.12 -15.85 -5.96
CA ARG A 302 22.89 -15.74 -6.76
C ARG A 302 22.00 -14.66 -6.12
N LEU A 303 21.11 -14.04 -6.91
CA LEU A 303 20.06 -13.18 -6.36
C LEU A 303 19.22 -14.01 -5.38
N PRO A 304 18.92 -13.50 -4.17
CA PRO A 304 18.13 -14.26 -3.22
C PRO A 304 16.74 -14.56 -3.78
N GLY A 305 16.29 -15.80 -3.64
CA GLY A 305 14.95 -16.22 -4.04
C GLY A 305 13.86 -15.62 -3.15
N LEU A 306 12.60 -15.59 -3.60
CA LEU A 306 11.50 -15.09 -2.77
C LEU A 306 11.34 -15.87 -1.45
N ALA A 307 11.70 -17.15 -1.43
CA ALA A 307 11.66 -18.00 -0.24
C ALA A 307 12.77 -17.68 0.78
N GLU A 308 13.87 -17.07 0.34
CA GLU A 308 15.01 -16.68 1.20
C GLU A 308 14.78 -15.32 1.88
N MET A 309 13.76 -14.58 1.45
CA MET A 309 13.38 -13.28 2.00
C MET A 309 12.23 -13.44 3.00
N PRO A 310 12.46 -13.32 4.32
CA PRO A 310 11.45 -13.62 5.34
C PRO A 310 10.20 -12.74 5.24
N ALA A 311 10.34 -11.50 4.79
CA ALA A 311 9.26 -10.55 4.65
C ALA A 311 8.85 -10.29 3.18
N ALA A 312 9.18 -11.18 2.23
CA ALA A 312 8.93 -10.98 0.79
C ALA A 312 7.53 -10.45 0.45
N LYS A 313 6.49 -10.96 1.14
CA LYS A 313 5.08 -10.60 0.93
C LYS A 313 4.48 -9.72 2.04
N ALA A 314 5.19 -9.46 3.13
CA ALA A 314 4.64 -8.78 4.31
C ALA A 314 4.81 -7.25 4.22
N THR A 315 3.77 -6.46 4.39
CA THR A 315 3.82 -4.98 4.31
C THR A 315 4.51 -4.38 5.54
N ILE A 316 5.20 -3.26 5.37
CA ILE A 316 5.77 -2.49 6.49
C ILE A 316 4.64 -1.79 7.22
N THR A 317 4.60 -1.95 8.54
CA THR A 317 3.60 -1.33 9.42
C THR A 317 4.23 -0.33 10.38
N THR A 318 5.46 -0.57 10.83
CA THR A 318 6.15 0.31 11.76
C THR A 318 7.57 0.61 11.28
N VAL A 319 8.00 1.86 11.48
CA VAL A 319 9.38 2.30 11.22
C VAL A 319 9.82 3.14 12.42
N SER A 320 10.94 2.79 13.03
CA SER A 320 11.56 3.54 14.12
C SER A 320 13.00 3.87 13.72
N ILE A 321 13.36 5.14 13.75
CA ILE A 321 14.69 5.63 13.37
C ILE A 321 15.25 6.44 14.54
N ARG A 322 16.44 6.08 15.00
CA ARG A 322 17.16 6.76 16.07
C ARG A 322 18.60 7.06 15.64
N ASN A 323 19.04 8.27 15.97
CA ASN A 323 20.42 8.74 15.81
C ASN A 323 20.98 8.57 14.37
N PHE A 324 20.21 8.99 13.36
CA PHE A 324 20.50 8.83 11.94
C PHE A 324 20.53 10.18 11.21
N LYS A 325 21.67 10.60 10.65
CA LYS A 325 21.89 11.88 9.95
C LYS A 325 21.30 13.06 10.75
N GLY A 326 20.35 13.83 10.22
CA GLY A 326 19.70 14.93 10.94
C GLY A 326 18.64 14.49 11.96
N LEU A 327 18.33 13.19 12.06
CA LEU A 327 17.21 12.66 12.84
C LEU A 327 17.70 12.14 14.20
N SER A 328 17.17 12.71 15.28
CA SER A 328 17.43 12.25 16.66
C SER A 328 16.61 11.00 16.99
N SER A 329 15.27 11.10 16.88
CA SER A 329 14.34 9.98 17.03
C SER A 329 13.04 10.28 16.31
N ILE A 330 12.59 9.39 15.43
CA ILE A 330 11.31 9.52 14.74
C ILE A 330 10.67 8.15 14.50
N ASP A 331 9.37 8.05 14.77
CA ASP A 331 8.59 6.83 14.63
C ASP A 331 7.40 7.04 13.69
N PHE A 332 7.16 6.06 12.82
CA PHE A 332 6.04 6.03 11.89
C PHE A 332 5.22 4.75 12.12
N ARG A 333 3.89 4.89 12.14
CA ARG A 333 2.95 3.78 12.18
C ARG A 333 1.99 3.91 11.01
N LEU A 334 2.06 2.94 10.11
CA LEU A 334 1.19 2.83 8.94
C LEU A 334 -0.04 2.00 9.30
N PRO A 335 -1.19 2.26 8.65
CA PRO A 335 -2.40 1.48 8.87
C PRO A 335 -2.24 0.04 8.34
N ASP A 336 -2.85 -0.92 9.03
CA ASP A 336 -2.81 -2.33 8.62
C ASP A 336 -3.58 -2.59 7.30
N THR A 337 -4.58 -1.75 7.01
CA THR A 337 -5.39 -1.83 5.80
C THR A 337 -5.79 -0.45 5.31
N VAL A 338 -6.02 -0.34 4.00
CA VAL A 338 -6.63 0.84 3.36
C VAL A 338 -7.99 0.50 2.75
N PRO A 339 -8.88 1.49 2.54
CA PRO A 339 -10.24 1.26 2.06
C PRO A 339 -10.33 0.64 0.65
N SER A 340 -9.31 0.79 -0.19
CA SER A 340 -9.27 0.15 -1.52
C SER A 340 -9.01 -1.35 -1.38
N MET A 341 -9.85 -2.18 -2.03
CA MET A 341 -9.94 -3.63 -1.81
C MET A 341 -8.63 -4.41 -2.06
N GLU A 342 -7.73 -3.88 -2.88
CA GLU A 342 -6.49 -4.55 -3.32
C GLU A 342 -5.21 -3.76 -3.00
N ALA A 343 -5.31 -2.52 -2.52
CA ALA A 343 -4.13 -1.68 -2.31
C ALA A 343 -3.44 -1.98 -0.96
N VAL A 344 -2.11 -1.93 -0.99
CA VAL A 344 -1.26 -1.91 0.22
C VAL A 344 -1.12 -0.47 0.76
N PRO A 345 -0.96 -0.31 2.09
CA PRO A 345 -0.73 0.99 2.69
C PRO A 345 0.59 1.58 2.17
N CYS A 346 0.53 2.82 1.69
CA CYS A 346 1.68 3.60 1.22
C CYS A 346 2.04 4.68 2.24
N MET A 347 3.21 5.29 2.07
CA MET A 347 3.70 6.35 2.93
C MET A 347 4.15 7.53 2.07
N ILE A 348 3.69 8.74 2.40
CA ILE A 348 4.22 9.97 1.80
C ILE A 348 4.77 10.88 2.90
N LEU A 349 6.00 11.31 2.70
CA LEU A 349 6.71 12.26 3.54
C LEU A 349 6.67 13.63 2.87
N LEU A 350 5.94 14.57 3.47
CA LEU A 350 5.86 15.96 3.01
C LEU A 350 6.63 16.87 3.95
N GLY A 351 7.29 17.89 3.40
CA GLY A 351 7.97 18.90 4.22
C GLY A 351 8.94 19.73 3.39
N GLU A 352 9.45 20.81 3.98
CA GLU A 352 10.43 21.70 3.34
C GLU A 352 11.79 21.04 3.10
N ASN A 353 12.68 21.72 2.38
CA ASN A 353 14.04 21.23 2.18
C ASN A 353 14.78 21.08 3.51
N ALA A 354 15.67 20.09 3.60
CA ALA A 354 16.44 19.78 4.80
C ALA A 354 15.64 19.34 6.05
N THR A 355 14.38 18.90 5.91
CA THR A 355 13.59 18.30 7.00
C THR A 355 13.84 16.79 7.20
N GLY A 356 14.89 16.23 6.59
CA GLY A 356 15.30 14.82 6.76
C GLY A 356 14.48 13.79 5.98
N LYS A 357 13.62 14.20 5.04
CA LYS A 357 12.81 13.31 4.18
C LYS A 357 13.64 12.23 3.47
N SER A 358 14.68 12.63 2.74
CA SER A 358 15.58 11.71 2.04
C SER A 358 16.32 10.80 3.04
N SER A 359 16.68 11.32 4.22
CA SER A 359 17.33 10.52 5.28
C SER A 359 16.43 9.42 5.84
N VAL A 360 15.11 9.65 5.92
CA VAL A 360 14.16 8.59 6.29
C VAL A 360 14.13 7.49 5.23
N LEU A 361 14.11 7.86 3.93
CA LEU A 361 14.14 6.86 2.85
C LEU A 361 15.43 6.03 2.87
N GLU A 362 16.58 6.68 3.03
CA GLU A 362 17.88 6.01 3.12
C GLU A 362 17.93 5.03 4.30
N ALA A 363 17.49 5.44 5.49
CA ALA A 363 17.45 4.58 6.68
C ALA A 363 16.59 3.32 6.46
N ILE A 364 15.42 3.47 5.84
CA ILE A 364 14.55 2.36 5.47
C ILE A 364 15.22 1.47 4.41
N ALA A 365 15.84 2.07 3.39
CA ALA A 365 16.50 1.34 2.30
C ALA A 365 17.60 0.41 2.83
N LEU A 366 18.52 0.94 3.64
CA LEU A 366 19.66 0.19 4.19
C LEU A 366 19.18 -0.94 5.11
N THR A 367 18.18 -0.66 5.96
CA THR A 367 17.64 -1.65 6.89
C THR A 367 16.97 -2.82 6.17
N LEU A 368 16.27 -2.57 5.07
CA LEU A 368 15.61 -3.61 4.29
C LEU A 368 16.57 -4.41 3.38
N LEU A 369 17.65 -3.77 2.90
CA LEU A 369 18.72 -4.43 2.14
C LEU A 369 19.54 -5.38 3.00
N GLY A 370 19.69 -5.08 4.29
CA GLY A 370 20.54 -5.82 5.21
C GLY A 370 22.00 -5.37 5.17
N THR A 371 22.78 -5.81 6.15
CA THR A 371 24.17 -5.35 6.33
C THR A 371 25.08 -5.77 5.16
N VAL A 372 24.90 -6.98 4.62
CA VAL A 372 25.74 -7.52 3.53
C VAL A 372 25.61 -6.72 2.23
N GLU A 373 24.39 -6.33 1.88
CA GLU A 373 24.13 -5.52 0.69
C GLU A 373 24.41 -4.03 0.92
N THR A 374 24.32 -3.55 2.17
CA THR A 374 24.75 -2.19 2.54
C THR A 374 26.25 -2.00 2.35
N GLU A 375 27.08 -2.94 2.81
CA GLU A 375 28.53 -2.91 2.56
C GLU A 375 28.88 -3.08 1.06
N ALA A 376 28.05 -3.81 0.32
CA ALA A 376 28.20 -3.89 -1.12
C ALA A 376 27.88 -2.56 -1.78
N LEU A 377 26.83 -1.86 -1.32
CA LEU A 377 26.44 -0.54 -1.79
C LEU A 377 27.55 0.49 -1.53
N ASP A 378 28.08 0.57 -0.31
CA ASP A 378 29.17 1.50 0.04
C ASP A 378 30.38 1.37 -0.91
N ARG A 379 30.78 0.14 -1.23
CA ARG A 379 31.84 -0.14 -2.22
C ARG A 379 31.53 0.32 -3.65
N LEU A 380 30.25 0.44 -4.02
CA LEU A 380 29.84 0.90 -5.35
C LEU A 380 29.85 2.42 -5.51
N ILE A 381 29.81 3.15 -4.40
CA ILE A 381 29.71 4.60 -4.34
C ILE A 381 30.74 5.16 -3.35
N PRO A 382 32.05 4.99 -3.61
CA PRO A 382 33.12 5.35 -2.66
C PRO A 382 33.21 6.86 -2.37
N GLY A 383 32.47 7.71 -3.09
CA GLY A 383 32.39 9.14 -2.84
C GLY A 383 31.21 9.56 -1.94
N GLU A 384 30.35 8.62 -1.57
CA GLU A 384 29.20 8.83 -0.69
C GLU A 384 29.45 8.07 0.61
N ASP A 385 29.41 8.74 1.77
CA ASP A 385 29.68 8.12 3.07
C ASP A 385 28.46 7.31 3.57
N VAL A 386 28.24 6.13 2.99
CA VAL A 386 27.13 5.21 3.37
C VAL A 386 27.51 4.28 4.54
N ASN A 387 28.67 4.52 5.15
CA ASN A 387 29.15 3.85 6.36
C ASN A 387 28.61 4.49 7.66
N PRO A 388 28.72 3.82 8.82
CA PRO A 388 28.24 4.37 10.09
C PRO A 388 28.75 5.78 10.43
N GLY A 389 30.00 6.11 10.11
CA GLY A 389 30.58 7.44 10.39
C GLY A 389 29.97 8.58 9.59
N GLY A 390 29.44 8.28 8.40
CA GLY A 390 28.67 9.22 7.58
C GLY A 390 27.20 9.32 7.95
N LEU A 391 26.63 8.26 8.55
CA LEU A 391 25.20 8.15 8.81
C LEU A 391 24.78 8.42 10.26
N ILE A 392 25.69 8.37 11.24
CA ILE A 392 25.38 8.72 12.64
C ILE A 392 25.06 10.22 12.77
N ASN A 393 24.10 10.54 13.62
CA ASN A 393 23.68 11.92 13.85
C ASN A 393 24.82 12.78 14.43
N ARG A 394 24.92 14.01 13.91
CA ARG A 394 25.85 15.04 14.39
C ARG A 394 25.02 16.14 15.07
N PRO A 395 24.97 16.16 16.41
CA PRO A 395 24.09 17.07 17.15
C PRO A 395 24.51 18.54 17.04
N ASP A 396 25.80 18.82 16.82
CA ASP A 396 26.32 20.18 16.58
C ASP A 396 26.88 20.33 15.16
N LEU A 397 26.20 21.10 14.32
CA LEU A 397 26.64 21.39 12.94
C LEU A 397 27.87 22.31 12.88
N SER A 398 28.20 23.00 13.98
CA SER A 398 29.36 23.90 14.08
C SER A 398 30.65 23.16 14.40
N GLN A 399 30.56 21.96 15.00
CA GLN A 399 31.68 21.05 15.27
C GLN A 399 31.50 19.78 14.44
N ARG A 400 31.92 19.83 13.17
CA ARG A 400 31.67 18.77 12.18
C ARG A 400 32.23 17.39 12.53
N ASP A 401 33.16 17.29 13.48
CA ASP A 401 33.85 16.06 13.86
C ASP A 401 33.25 15.38 15.12
N ASP A 402 32.29 16.01 15.81
CA ASP A 402 31.71 15.45 17.03
C ASP A 402 30.50 14.56 16.69
N LEU A 403 30.72 13.24 16.71
CA LEU A 403 29.68 12.24 16.49
C LEU A 403 28.91 11.98 17.79
N SER A 404 27.59 11.84 17.67
CA SER A 404 26.79 11.36 18.80
C SER A 404 27.34 10.03 19.34
N HIS A 405 27.47 9.93 20.67
CA HIS A 405 27.88 8.70 21.35
C HIS A 405 26.76 7.65 21.42
N ASP A 406 25.52 8.04 21.14
CA ASP A 406 24.39 7.11 21.10
C ASP A 406 24.53 6.15 19.91
N PRO A 407 24.06 4.90 20.02
CA PRO A 407 24.03 4.00 18.89
C PRO A 407 22.98 4.45 17.86
N LEU A 408 23.33 4.34 16.57
CA LEU A 408 22.36 4.38 15.49
C LEU A 408 21.52 3.11 15.55
N GLU A 409 20.20 3.27 15.54
CA GLU A 409 19.25 2.15 15.56
C GLU A 409 18.09 2.46 14.61
N VAL A 410 17.92 1.61 13.61
CA VAL A 410 16.78 1.65 12.69
C VAL A 410 16.06 0.30 12.77
N ARG A 411 14.75 0.34 13.00
CA ARG A 411 13.89 -0.85 13.11
C ARG A 411 12.69 -0.71 12.20
N VAL A 412 12.47 -1.71 11.36
CA VAL A 412 11.32 -1.80 10.45
C VAL A 412 10.51 -3.03 10.81
N GLY A 413 9.26 -2.84 11.22
CA GLY A 413 8.33 -3.92 11.56
C GLY A 413 7.36 -4.21 10.43
N PHE A 414 7.01 -5.49 10.29
CA PHE A 414 6.09 -5.98 9.26
C PHE A 414 4.73 -6.39 9.83
N PHE A 415 3.73 -6.42 8.95
CA PHE A 415 2.41 -6.92 9.26
C PHE A 415 2.47 -8.36 9.82
N GLY A 416 1.72 -8.61 10.90
CA GLY A 416 1.77 -9.85 11.68
C GLY A 416 2.63 -9.76 12.95
N GLY A 417 3.41 -8.68 13.12
CA GLY A 417 4.07 -8.32 14.39
C GLY A 417 5.19 -9.26 14.87
N GLN A 418 5.40 -10.39 14.21
CA GLN A 418 6.43 -11.38 14.58
C GLN A 418 7.78 -11.15 13.89
N MET A 419 7.85 -10.32 12.84
CA MET A 419 9.07 -10.08 12.05
C MET A 419 9.50 -8.63 12.09
N PHE A 420 10.81 -8.40 12.27
CA PHE A 420 11.45 -7.09 12.24
C PHE A 420 12.79 -7.16 11.48
N SER A 421 13.09 -6.12 10.71
CA SER A 421 14.43 -5.85 10.18
C SER A 421 15.08 -4.77 11.01
N THR A 422 16.36 -4.94 11.35
CA THR A 422 17.08 -4.01 12.22
C THR A 422 18.44 -3.69 11.65
N LEU A 423 18.83 -2.43 11.70
CA LEU A 423 20.16 -1.94 11.37
C LEU A 423 20.68 -1.12 12.54
N THR A 424 21.86 -1.47 13.06
CA THR A 424 22.46 -0.80 14.20
C THR A 424 23.93 -0.51 13.94
N ALA A 425 24.45 0.59 14.48
CA ALA A 425 25.88 0.87 14.48
C ALA A 425 26.28 1.76 15.67
N ARG A 426 27.53 1.64 16.10
CA ARG A 426 28.14 2.55 17.09
C ARG A 426 29.11 3.49 16.40
N SER A 427 29.37 4.65 17.00
CA SER A 427 30.30 5.67 16.45
C SER A 427 31.72 5.16 16.21
N SER A 428 32.16 4.12 16.92
CA SER A 428 33.46 3.47 16.74
C SER A 428 33.46 2.31 15.73
N SER A 429 32.30 1.93 15.19
CA SER A 429 32.16 0.76 14.32
C SER A 429 32.30 1.16 12.85
N ALA A 430 33.13 0.43 12.10
CA ALA A 430 33.29 0.65 10.65
C ALA A 430 32.18 0.00 9.81
N THR A 431 31.41 -0.93 10.40
CA THR A 431 30.36 -1.73 9.74
C THR A 431 29.04 -1.65 10.51
N PHE A 432 27.95 -2.04 9.85
CA PHE A 432 26.64 -2.16 10.48
C PHE A 432 26.42 -3.57 11.03
N ASP A 433 25.72 -3.65 12.16
CA ASP A 433 25.19 -4.88 12.75
C ASP A 433 23.66 -4.96 12.56
N GLY A 434 23.10 -6.18 12.62
CA GLY A 434 21.66 -6.42 12.56
C GLY A 434 21.26 -7.49 11.56
N THR A 435 20.19 -7.26 10.80
CA THR A 435 19.70 -8.21 9.80
C THR A 435 20.69 -8.32 8.64
N ALA A 436 21.27 -9.51 8.44
CA ALA A 436 22.35 -9.71 7.47
C ALA A 436 21.86 -9.68 6.01
N GLU A 437 20.81 -10.45 5.72
CA GLU A 437 20.28 -10.66 4.36
C GLU A 437 19.08 -9.73 4.05
N PRO A 438 18.78 -9.50 2.76
CA PRO A 438 17.62 -8.70 2.36
C PRO A 438 16.31 -9.28 2.90
N SER A 439 15.50 -8.43 3.53
CA SER A 439 14.22 -8.87 4.10
C SER A 439 13.09 -8.93 3.08
N LYS A 440 13.20 -8.13 2.00
CA LYS A 440 12.27 -8.09 0.85
C LYS A 440 13.00 -7.53 -0.38
N ILE A 441 12.38 -7.64 -1.56
CA ILE A 441 12.71 -6.84 -2.74
C ILE A 441 12.54 -5.34 -2.46
N VAL A 442 13.65 -4.61 -2.53
CA VAL A 442 13.71 -3.14 -2.39
C VAL A 442 14.21 -2.52 -3.69
N LEU A 443 13.55 -1.44 -4.12
CA LEU A 443 13.97 -0.57 -5.21
C LEU A 443 13.98 0.87 -4.68
N ALA A 444 15.07 1.61 -4.89
CA ALA A 444 15.17 2.97 -4.37
C ALA A 444 15.69 3.96 -5.41
N TYR A 445 14.94 5.03 -5.61
CA TYR A 445 15.16 6.02 -6.65
C TYR A 445 15.38 7.41 -6.02
N GLY A 446 16.48 8.06 -6.40
CA GLY A 446 16.73 9.46 -6.06
C GLY A 446 15.99 10.43 -7.00
N PRO A 447 16.12 11.74 -6.80
CA PRO A 447 15.26 12.75 -7.43
C PRO A 447 15.49 12.91 -8.94
N ARG A 448 16.73 12.77 -9.42
CA ARG A 448 17.09 13.11 -10.81
C ARG A 448 16.76 12.04 -11.84
N ARG A 449 16.68 10.76 -11.43
CA ARG A 449 16.26 9.60 -12.25
C ARG A 449 16.81 9.61 -13.69
N TYR A 450 18.06 10.04 -13.88
CA TYR A 450 18.68 10.10 -15.20
C TYR A 450 18.82 8.69 -15.77
N PHE A 451 18.64 8.52 -17.08
CA PHE A 451 18.90 7.25 -17.75
C PHE A 451 19.96 7.42 -18.82
N SER A 452 20.81 6.42 -19.00
CA SER A 452 21.88 6.46 -19.98
C SER A 452 21.39 6.05 -21.37
N ASN A 453 21.87 6.69 -22.42
CA ASN A 453 21.69 6.24 -23.80
C ASN A 453 22.59 5.04 -24.17
N LYS A 454 23.52 4.64 -23.30
CA LYS A 454 24.40 3.50 -23.56
C LYS A 454 23.74 2.20 -23.14
N LYS A 455 23.91 1.13 -23.94
CA LYS A 455 23.55 -0.24 -23.57
C LYS A 455 24.31 -0.63 -22.30
N THR A 456 23.63 -0.61 -21.16
CA THR A 456 24.25 -0.94 -19.87
C THR A 456 24.43 -2.45 -19.74
N ARG A 457 25.68 -2.91 -19.61
CA ARG A 457 25.99 -4.29 -19.16
C ARG A 457 25.65 -4.38 -17.67
N ARG A 458 24.74 -5.28 -17.31
CA ARG A 458 24.03 -5.28 -16.02
C ARG A 458 24.87 -5.85 -14.88
N PHE A 459 24.82 -5.15 -13.75
CA PHE A 459 25.16 -5.70 -12.45
C PHE A 459 23.91 -6.26 -11.77
N ARG A 460 24.09 -7.41 -11.11
CA ARG A 460 23.02 -8.35 -10.75
C ARG A 460 22.60 -8.27 -9.27
N ALA A 461 23.24 -7.44 -8.45
CA ALA A 461 23.09 -7.47 -7.00
C ALA A 461 22.01 -6.49 -6.47
N PRO A 462 21.32 -6.79 -5.36
CA PRO A 462 20.35 -5.93 -4.72
C PRO A 462 20.84 -4.48 -4.47
N ALA A 463 22.10 -4.30 -4.07
CA ALA A 463 22.69 -2.96 -3.88
C ALA A 463 22.53 -2.02 -5.08
N TYR A 464 22.56 -2.54 -6.32
CA TYR A 464 22.40 -1.71 -7.53
C TYR A 464 21.00 -1.12 -7.67
N ARG A 465 19.98 -1.76 -7.08
CA ARG A 465 18.58 -1.31 -7.12
C ARG A 465 18.31 -0.07 -6.27
N ALA A 466 19.16 0.17 -5.28
CA ALA A 466 19.04 1.31 -4.38
C ALA A 466 20.06 2.41 -4.67
N ARG A 467 21.07 2.14 -5.51
CA ARG A 467 22.19 3.05 -5.79
C ARG A 467 21.74 4.48 -6.12
N SER A 468 20.70 4.63 -6.94
CA SER A 468 20.26 5.96 -7.39
C SER A 468 19.66 6.84 -6.31
N LEU A 469 19.30 6.28 -5.15
CA LEU A 469 18.90 7.05 -3.98
C LEU A 469 20.11 7.73 -3.31
N PHE A 470 21.27 7.08 -3.32
CA PHE A 470 22.48 7.54 -2.62
C PHE A 470 23.45 8.31 -3.54
N ASP A 471 23.56 7.93 -4.81
CA ASP A 471 24.41 8.60 -5.80
C ASP A 471 23.52 9.39 -6.78
N ALA A 472 23.55 10.72 -6.64
CA ALA A 472 22.71 11.62 -7.44
C ALA A 472 23.04 11.61 -8.95
N MET A 473 24.22 11.11 -9.33
CA MET A 473 24.65 10.98 -10.72
C MET A 473 24.43 9.57 -11.28
N ALA A 474 24.01 8.61 -10.44
CA ALA A 474 23.73 7.25 -10.88
C ALA A 474 22.58 7.25 -11.90
N THR A 475 22.83 6.62 -13.05
CA THR A 475 21.82 6.49 -14.09
C THR A 475 21.03 5.18 -13.93
N ILE A 476 19.71 5.26 -14.06
CA ILE A 476 18.86 4.09 -14.29
C ILE A 476 18.99 3.61 -15.74
N ALA A 477 18.54 2.39 -16.01
CA ALA A 477 18.67 1.80 -17.33
C ALA A 477 17.69 2.42 -18.34
N ASN A 478 18.09 2.48 -19.61
CA ASN A 478 17.20 2.91 -20.69
C ASN A 478 15.98 1.97 -20.78
N PRO A 479 14.74 2.50 -20.69
CA PRO A 479 13.54 1.71 -20.84
C PRO A 479 13.35 1.15 -22.27
N ALA A 480 13.72 1.90 -23.31
CA ALA A 480 13.44 1.57 -24.71
C ALA A 480 14.11 0.25 -25.12
N ASP A 481 15.41 0.10 -24.84
CA ASP A 481 16.18 -1.10 -25.18
C ASP A 481 15.55 -2.38 -24.62
N TRP A 482 15.10 -2.33 -23.37
CA TRP A 482 14.50 -3.51 -22.73
C TRP A 482 13.09 -3.78 -23.27
N LEU A 483 12.27 -2.74 -23.44
CA LEU A 483 10.93 -2.88 -24.02
C LEU A 483 10.96 -3.38 -25.47
N LEU A 484 12.03 -3.11 -26.23
CA LEU A 484 12.22 -3.61 -27.58
C LEU A 484 12.64 -5.09 -27.63
N THR A 485 13.45 -5.52 -26.66
CA THR A 485 14.14 -6.83 -26.72
C THR A 485 13.52 -7.90 -25.83
N CYS A 486 12.60 -7.54 -24.91
CA CYS A 486 11.98 -8.51 -24.02
C CYS A 486 10.97 -9.42 -24.76
N GLU A 487 10.76 -10.62 -24.24
CA GLU A 487 9.73 -11.55 -24.75
C GLU A 487 8.33 -10.95 -24.57
N ASP A 488 7.37 -11.34 -25.43
CA ASP A 488 6.00 -10.83 -25.38
C ASP A 488 5.32 -11.11 -24.02
N ALA A 489 5.64 -12.25 -23.41
CA ALA A 489 5.18 -12.59 -22.05
C ALA A 489 5.57 -11.55 -20.98
N LYS A 490 6.64 -10.77 -21.20
CA LYS A 490 7.10 -9.68 -20.31
C LYS A 490 6.71 -8.31 -20.85
N PHE A 491 6.62 -8.16 -22.17
CA PHE A 491 6.20 -6.92 -22.82
C PHE A 491 4.76 -6.56 -22.49
N GLU A 492 3.83 -7.51 -22.58
CA GLU A 492 2.40 -7.25 -22.39
C GLU A 492 2.08 -6.78 -20.95
N PRO A 493 2.58 -7.44 -19.87
CA PRO A 493 2.44 -6.91 -18.52
C PRO A 493 3.10 -5.53 -18.33
N ALA A 494 4.25 -5.31 -18.95
CA ALA A 494 4.96 -4.04 -18.86
C ALA A 494 4.14 -2.89 -19.48
N VAL A 495 3.59 -3.13 -20.68
CA VAL A 495 2.73 -2.17 -21.36
C VAL A 495 1.47 -1.90 -20.56
N ARG A 496 0.81 -2.91 -19.97
CA ARG A 496 -0.35 -2.72 -19.09
C ARG A 496 -0.05 -1.74 -17.95
N ALA A 497 1.04 -1.97 -17.23
CA ALA A 497 1.45 -1.09 -16.14
C ALA A 497 1.81 0.32 -16.64
N LEU A 498 2.51 0.43 -17.78
CA LEU A 498 2.86 1.72 -18.36
C LEU A 498 1.64 2.51 -18.83
N ARG A 499 0.62 1.87 -19.40
CA ARG A 499 -0.65 2.55 -19.78
C ARG A 499 -1.35 3.17 -18.58
N GLU A 500 -1.39 2.45 -17.45
CA GLU A 500 -1.97 2.95 -16.20
C GLU A 500 -1.21 4.17 -15.67
N ILE A 501 0.12 4.11 -15.72
CA ILE A 501 1.02 5.20 -15.28
C ILE A 501 0.90 6.41 -16.20
N LEU A 502 0.82 6.17 -17.51
CA LEU A 502 0.72 7.22 -18.52
C LEU A 502 -0.70 7.75 -18.73
N MET A 503 -1.69 7.18 -18.05
CA MET A 503 -3.11 7.57 -18.13
C MET A 503 -3.65 7.52 -19.56
N LEU A 504 -3.22 6.52 -20.33
CA LEU A 504 -3.64 6.35 -21.72
C LEU A 504 -5.11 5.94 -21.82
N GLU A 505 -5.75 6.34 -22.92
CA GLU A 505 -7.14 5.98 -23.23
C GLU A 505 -7.26 4.49 -23.60
N ALA A 506 -8.50 3.98 -23.69
CA ALA A 506 -8.74 2.59 -24.04
C ALA A 506 -8.17 2.24 -25.43
N ASN A 507 -8.34 3.11 -26.42
CA ASN A 507 -7.91 2.82 -27.79
C ASN A 507 -6.42 3.09 -28.05
N ASP A 508 -5.72 3.74 -27.12
CA ASP A 508 -4.29 3.95 -27.23
C ASP A 508 -3.56 2.61 -27.16
N TYR A 509 -2.37 2.46 -27.72
CA TYR A 509 -1.58 1.23 -27.57
C TYR A 509 -0.08 1.46 -27.76
N PHE A 510 0.70 0.50 -27.28
CA PHE A 510 2.14 0.45 -27.52
C PHE A 510 2.43 -0.54 -28.65
N ALA A 511 3.35 -0.15 -29.54
CA ALA A 511 3.83 -0.98 -30.62
C ALA A 511 5.35 -0.99 -30.69
N ARG A 512 5.89 -2.11 -31.17
CA ARG A 512 7.29 -2.24 -31.59
C ARG A 512 7.34 -2.09 -33.10
N GLU A 513 7.73 -0.92 -33.58
CA GLU A 513 7.79 -0.59 -35.01
C GLU A 513 9.19 -0.07 -35.35
N ASP A 514 9.80 -0.59 -36.42
CA ASP A 514 11.10 -0.13 -36.95
C ASP A 514 12.23 0.01 -35.90
N GLY A 515 12.23 -0.87 -34.88
CA GLY A 515 13.22 -0.82 -33.81
C GLY A 515 12.98 0.27 -32.76
N HIS A 516 11.79 0.87 -32.73
CA HIS A 516 11.36 1.87 -31.77
C HIS A 516 10.09 1.45 -31.02
N ILE A 517 9.93 1.98 -29.80
CA ILE A 517 8.69 1.89 -29.05
C ILE A 517 7.83 3.10 -29.43
N VAL A 518 6.70 2.82 -30.07
CA VAL A 518 5.75 3.83 -30.51
C VAL A 518 4.53 3.77 -29.62
N ILE A 519 4.08 4.94 -29.16
CA ILE A 519 2.80 5.10 -28.47
C ILE A 519 1.84 5.72 -29.47
N GLN A 520 0.82 4.96 -29.86
CA GLN A 520 -0.30 5.47 -30.65
C GLN A 520 -1.34 6.02 -29.67
N THR A 521 -1.62 7.31 -29.80
CA THR A 521 -2.72 7.97 -29.08
C THR A 521 -3.75 8.53 -30.07
N SER A 522 -4.92 8.92 -29.58
CA SER A 522 -5.91 9.68 -30.37
C SER A 522 -5.35 10.97 -30.98
N GLY A 523 -4.35 11.58 -30.34
CA GLY A 523 -3.65 12.78 -30.81
C GLY A 523 -2.51 12.55 -31.80
N GLY A 524 -2.17 11.30 -32.13
CA GLY A 524 -1.10 10.94 -33.06
C GLY A 524 -0.15 9.86 -32.56
N ARG A 525 0.86 9.57 -33.40
CA ARG A 525 1.95 8.62 -33.12
C ARG A 525 3.17 9.37 -32.60
N THR A 526 3.69 8.94 -31.46
CA THR A 526 4.89 9.53 -30.87
C THR A 526 5.86 8.44 -30.47
N ARG A 527 7.15 8.62 -30.81
CA ARG A 527 8.20 7.71 -30.35
C ARG A 527 8.56 7.99 -28.90
N LEU A 528 8.95 6.97 -28.15
CA LEU A 528 9.35 7.12 -26.75
C LEU A 528 10.50 8.15 -26.57
N GLU A 529 11.40 8.22 -27.55
CA GLU A 529 12.54 9.14 -27.59
C GLU A 529 12.13 10.60 -27.87
N GLU A 530 10.92 10.85 -28.37
CA GLU A 530 10.40 12.19 -28.69
C GLU A 530 9.60 12.78 -27.52
N MET A 531 9.33 12.00 -26.47
CA MET A 531 8.55 12.46 -25.31
C MET A 531 9.30 13.50 -24.47
N SER A 532 8.55 14.25 -23.66
CA SER A 532 9.13 15.21 -22.73
C SER A 532 9.99 14.52 -21.65
N VAL A 533 10.95 15.26 -21.09
CA VAL A 533 11.90 14.74 -20.10
C VAL A 533 11.19 14.17 -18.87
N GLY A 534 10.11 14.83 -18.40
CA GLY A 534 9.30 14.34 -17.30
C GLY A 534 8.66 12.98 -17.58
N TYR A 535 8.10 12.77 -18.77
CA TYR A 535 7.53 11.48 -19.17
C TYR A 535 8.60 10.40 -19.25
N LYS A 536 9.76 10.71 -19.85
CA LYS A 536 10.87 9.76 -19.97
C LYS A 536 11.39 9.30 -18.61
N SER A 537 11.51 10.22 -17.64
CA SER A 537 11.93 9.90 -16.27
C SER A 537 10.96 8.92 -15.60
N ILE A 538 9.65 9.15 -15.72
CA ILE A 538 8.64 8.23 -15.15
C ILE A 538 8.68 6.88 -15.85
N ILE A 539 8.74 6.85 -17.18
CA ILE A 539 8.77 5.60 -17.95
C ILE A 539 10.02 4.82 -17.63
N ALA A 540 11.18 5.48 -17.49
CA ALA A 540 12.43 4.84 -17.10
C ALA A 540 12.31 4.19 -15.71
N MET A 541 11.82 4.93 -14.72
CA MET A 541 11.59 4.40 -13.36
C MET A 541 10.58 3.25 -13.36
N ALA A 542 9.42 3.44 -14.00
CA ALA A 542 8.37 2.42 -14.08
C ALA A 542 8.86 1.16 -14.78
N THR A 543 9.59 1.29 -15.90
CA THR A 543 10.15 0.16 -16.63
C THR A 543 11.22 -0.56 -15.82
N ASP A 544 12.01 0.16 -15.03
CA ASP A 544 12.98 -0.45 -14.13
C ASP A 544 12.30 -1.27 -13.03
N ILE A 545 11.27 -0.70 -12.38
CA ILE A 545 10.41 -1.40 -11.41
C ILE A 545 9.82 -2.66 -12.05
N ILE A 546 9.13 -2.52 -13.18
CA ILE A 546 8.50 -3.63 -13.92
C ILE A 546 9.51 -4.72 -14.20
N ARG A 547 10.66 -4.34 -14.75
CA ARG A 547 11.70 -5.28 -15.16
C ARG A 547 12.27 -6.06 -13.98
N GLU A 548 12.47 -5.41 -12.83
CA GLU A 548 12.98 -6.08 -11.64
C GLU A 548 11.91 -6.99 -11.02
N LEU A 549 10.65 -6.57 -10.97
CA LEU A 549 9.54 -7.40 -10.48
C LEU A 549 9.32 -8.63 -11.37
N LEU A 550 9.37 -8.48 -12.70
CA LEU A 550 9.22 -9.58 -13.66
C LEU A 550 10.36 -10.62 -13.65
N ARG A 551 11.38 -10.45 -12.80
CA ARG A 551 12.38 -11.50 -12.53
C ARG A 551 11.95 -12.46 -11.44
N PHE A 552 11.08 -12.00 -10.53
CA PHE A 552 10.62 -12.78 -9.37
C PHE A 552 9.16 -13.19 -9.48
N TYR A 553 8.38 -12.43 -10.26
CA TYR A 553 6.96 -12.62 -10.43
C TYR A 553 6.63 -12.68 -11.91
N ASP A 554 5.76 -13.59 -12.31
CA ASP A 554 5.22 -13.61 -13.67
C ASP A 554 4.12 -12.55 -13.88
N ASN A 555 3.67 -11.91 -12.79
CA ASN A 555 2.58 -10.94 -12.80
C ASN A 555 2.85 -9.76 -11.85
N LEU A 556 2.69 -8.54 -12.37
CA LEU A 556 2.86 -7.30 -11.62
C LEU A 556 1.73 -7.02 -10.61
N GLU A 557 0.55 -7.59 -10.81
CA GLU A 557 -0.61 -7.32 -9.94
C GLU A 557 -0.45 -7.91 -8.53
N TYR A 558 0.25 -9.04 -8.44
CA TYR A 558 0.57 -9.72 -7.16
C TYR A 558 2.04 -9.57 -6.77
N ALA A 559 2.83 -8.84 -7.56
CA ALA A 559 4.22 -8.58 -7.25
C ALA A 559 4.32 -7.72 -5.99
N SER A 560 4.95 -8.28 -4.95
CA SER A 560 5.22 -7.57 -3.71
C SER A 560 6.66 -7.06 -3.70
N ALA A 561 6.81 -5.76 -3.44
CA ALA A 561 8.08 -5.09 -3.22
C ALA A 561 7.86 -3.81 -2.39
N THR A 562 8.96 -3.25 -1.89
CA THR A 562 8.98 -1.90 -1.34
C THR A 562 9.73 -0.99 -2.30
N VAL A 563 9.07 0.07 -2.75
CA VAL A 563 9.65 1.06 -3.67
C VAL A 563 9.77 2.40 -2.96
N LEU A 564 11.00 2.89 -2.88
CA LEU A 564 11.37 4.16 -2.26
C LEU A 564 11.62 5.18 -3.36
N ILE A 565 10.96 6.35 -3.30
CA ILE A 565 11.12 7.39 -4.33
C ILE A 565 11.33 8.74 -3.66
N ASP A 566 12.50 9.32 -3.86
CA ASP A 566 12.77 10.68 -3.44
C ASP A 566 12.25 11.69 -4.48
N GLU A 567 11.57 12.75 -4.03
CA GLU A 567 10.92 13.78 -4.84
C GLU A 567 10.12 13.22 -6.03
N ILE A 568 9.02 12.53 -5.71
CA ILE A 568 8.18 11.87 -6.73
C ILE A 568 7.75 12.83 -7.85
N GLU A 569 7.51 14.10 -7.52
CA GLU A 569 7.04 15.20 -8.37
C GLU A 569 8.07 15.78 -9.34
N THR A 570 9.35 15.42 -9.23
CA THR A 570 10.41 16.11 -9.98
C THR A 570 10.17 16.03 -11.49
N HIS A 571 10.08 17.20 -12.13
CA HIS A 571 9.75 17.42 -13.55
C HIS A 571 8.35 16.95 -14.00
N LEU A 572 7.41 16.73 -13.07
CA LEU A 572 6.03 16.38 -13.40
C LEU A 572 5.14 17.60 -13.66
N HIS A 573 4.31 17.51 -14.69
CA HIS A 573 3.24 18.48 -14.94
C HIS A 573 2.20 18.42 -13.80
N PRO A 574 1.58 19.55 -13.38
CA PRO A 574 0.64 19.58 -12.25
C PRO A 574 -0.49 18.53 -12.30
N ARG A 575 -1.12 18.35 -13.48
CA ARG A 575 -2.15 17.31 -13.70
C ARG A 575 -1.68 15.90 -13.30
N TRP A 576 -0.38 15.62 -13.45
CA TRP A 576 0.23 14.35 -13.13
C TRP A 576 0.59 14.23 -11.66
N LYS A 577 1.09 15.30 -11.04
CA LYS A 577 1.34 15.34 -9.59
C LYS A 577 0.10 14.91 -8.80
N MET A 578 -1.07 15.36 -9.23
CA MET A 578 -2.37 15.02 -8.62
C MET A 578 -2.84 13.57 -8.80
N ARG A 579 -2.20 12.79 -9.68
CA ARG A 579 -2.66 11.43 -10.06
C ARG A 579 -1.57 10.37 -9.93
N ILE A 580 -0.29 10.75 -9.82
CA ILE A 580 0.85 9.85 -9.88
C ILE A 580 0.76 8.73 -8.84
N MET A 581 0.38 9.04 -7.59
CA MET A 581 0.22 8.04 -6.55
C MET A 581 -0.92 7.07 -6.86
N SER A 582 -2.07 7.57 -7.32
CA SER A 582 -3.18 6.70 -7.73
C SER A 582 -2.79 5.79 -8.90
N CYS A 583 -2.05 6.33 -9.88
CA CYS A 583 -1.57 5.58 -11.03
C CYS A 583 -0.55 4.49 -10.66
N LEU A 584 0.42 4.80 -9.80
CA LEU A 584 1.40 3.82 -9.31
C LEU A 584 0.72 2.70 -8.52
N ARG A 585 -0.21 3.04 -7.62
CA ARG A 585 -0.97 2.05 -6.82
C ARG A 585 -1.84 1.16 -7.70
N ARG A 586 -2.43 1.70 -8.76
CA ARG A 586 -3.16 0.87 -9.74
C ARG A 586 -2.22 -0.01 -10.53
N ALA A 587 -1.12 0.53 -11.04
CA ALA A 587 -0.15 -0.24 -11.83
C ALA A 587 0.48 -1.39 -11.02
N PHE A 588 0.72 -1.18 -9.72
CA PHE A 588 1.35 -2.15 -8.82
C PHE A 588 0.58 -2.27 -7.48
N PRO A 589 -0.55 -2.99 -7.43
CA PRO A 589 -1.45 -3.05 -6.28
C PRO A 589 -0.81 -3.57 -4.99
N GLN A 590 0.09 -4.57 -5.09
CA GLN A 590 0.79 -5.18 -3.95
C GLN A 590 2.16 -4.55 -3.65
N VAL A 591 2.55 -3.49 -4.35
CA VAL A 591 3.82 -2.78 -4.11
C VAL A 591 3.59 -1.62 -3.15
N GLN A 592 4.37 -1.61 -2.06
CA GLN A 592 4.32 -0.55 -1.06
C GLN A 592 5.23 0.60 -1.49
N PHE A 593 4.63 1.76 -1.76
CA PHE A 593 5.36 2.98 -2.10
C PHE A 593 5.63 3.81 -0.84
N ILE A 594 6.88 4.17 -0.61
CA ILE A 594 7.29 5.15 0.40
C ILE A 594 7.98 6.28 -0.36
N VAL A 595 7.33 7.43 -0.42
CA VAL A 595 7.74 8.53 -1.28
C VAL A 595 7.94 9.81 -0.49
N THR A 596 8.82 10.68 -0.97
CA THR A 596 8.96 12.04 -0.44
C THR A 596 8.48 13.05 -1.47
N THR A 597 8.02 14.19 -0.99
CA THR A 597 7.62 15.31 -1.83
C THR A 597 7.74 16.62 -1.06
N HIS A 598 7.89 17.73 -1.77
CA HIS A 598 7.64 19.08 -1.23
C HIS A 598 6.32 19.67 -1.76
N ASP A 599 5.62 18.97 -2.64
CA ASP A 599 4.41 19.45 -3.31
C ASP A 599 3.15 18.78 -2.74
N PRO A 600 2.26 19.53 -2.04
CA PRO A 600 1.03 18.99 -1.47
C PRO A 600 0.06 18.42 -2.52
N LEU A 601 0.18 18.76 -3.80
CA LEU A 601 -0.66 18.19 -4.85
C LEU A 601 -0.45 16.68 -5.01
N CYS A 602 0.72 16.16 -4.63
CA CYS A 602 1.04 14.72 -4.66
C CYS A 602 0.32 13.92 -3.57
N LEU A 603 -0.23 14.58 -2.55
CA LEU A 603 -1.05 13.92 -1.53
C LEU A 603 -2.35 13.35 -2.11
N ARG A 604 -2.77 13.82 -3.29
CA ARG A 604 -3.98 13.35 -3.94
C ARG A 604 -3.82 11.91 -4.43
N GLY A 605 -4.62 11.02 -3.86
CA GLY A 605 -4.53 9.56 -4.07
C GLY A 605 -4.02 8.79 -2.85
N MET A 606 -3.64 9.49 -1.78
CA MET A 606 -3.34 8.91 -0.48
C MET A 606 -4.62 8.71 0.34
N HIS A 607 -4.56 7.78 1.28
CA HIS A 607 -5.58 7.48 2.27
C HIS A 607 -5.19 8.05 3.64
N ASP A 608 -6.16 8.08 4.56
CA ASP A 608 -5.94 8.57 5.92
C ASP A 608 -4.92 7.66 6.65
N GLY A 609 -4.01 8.28 7.41
CA GLY A 609 -2.90 7.60 8.09
C GLY A 609 -1.67 7.30 7.21
N GLU A 610 -1.69 7.66 5.93
CA GLU A 610 -0.55 7.44 5.01
C GLU A 610 0.38 8.65 4.84
N VAL A 611 -0.04 9.82 5.32
CA VAL A 611 0.63 11.10 5.11
C VAL A 611 1.32 11.55 6.38
N PHE A 612 2.59 11.94 6.27
CA PHE A 612 3.39 12.41 7.37
C PHE A 612 4.05 13.73 6.98
N VAL A 613 3.85 14.77 7.79
CA VAL A 613 4.48 16.08 7.57
C VAL A 613 5.66 16.22 8.51
N LEU A 614 6.84 16.45 7.96
CA LEU A 614 8.08 16.68 8.69
C LEU A 614 8.41 18.17 8.69
N HIS A 615 8.70 18.73 9.85
CA HIS A 615 9.13 20.11 9.99
C HIS A 615 10.32 20.26 10.92
N ARG A 616 11.12 21.30 10.69
CA ARG A 616 12.18 21.70 11.62
C ARG A 616 11.60 22.62 12.69
N SER A 617 11.93 22.34 13.95
CA SER A 617 11.57 23.22 15.08
C SER A 617 12.56 24.39 15.16
N GLY A 618 12.05 25.60 15.33
CA GLY A 618 12.84 26.84 15.25
C GLY A 618 13.79 27.06 16.43
N SER A 619 13.53 26.46 17.59
CA SER A 619 14.32 26.65 18.81
C SER A 619 15.48 25.66 18.96
N ASP A 620 15.31 24.42 18.48
CA ASP A 620 16.23 23.31 18.79
C ASP A 620 16.79 22.62 17.54
N GLN A 621 16.45 23.13 16.35
CA GLN A 621 16.78 22.56 15.03
C GLN A 621 16.40 21.07 14.82
N ARG A 622 15.69 20.46 15.78
CA ARG A 622 15.19 19.09 15.74
C ARG A 622 14.09 18.93 14.69
N ILE A 623 14.08 17.75 14.07
CA ILE A 623 13.06 17.37 13.10
C ILE A 623 11.92 16.71 13.87
N GLU A 624 10.72 17.25 13.71
CA GLU A 624 9.51 16.79 14.37
C GLU A 624 8.44 16.46 13.32
N LYS A 625 7.57 15.52 13.68
CA LYS A 625 6.40 15.15 12.88
C LYS A 625 5.20 15.96 13.38
N LEU A 626 4.43 16.50 12.45
CA LEU A 626 3.14 17.10 12.77
C LEU A 626 2.12 16.00 13.14
N GLU A 627 1.48 16.14 14.29
CA GLU A 627 0.44 15.21 14.74
C GLU A 627 -0.97 15.71 14.36
N ASN A 628 -1.91 14.77 14.26
CA ASN A 628 -3.34 15.03 13.97
C ASN A 628 -3.60 15.78 12.66
N LEU A 629 -3.10 15.23 11.55
CA LEU A 629 -3.48 15.71 10.22
C LEU A 629 -4.98 15.47 9.95
N PRO A 630 -5.69 16.45 9.36
CA PRO A 630 -7.07 16.25 8.95
C PRO A 630 -7.18 15.21 7.82
N THR A 631 -8.36 14.63 7.62
CA THR A 631 -8.65 13.74 6.49
C THR A 631 -8.39 14.46 5.17
N ILE A 632 -7.40 13.99 4.42
CA ILE A 632 -6.95 14.59 3.15
C ILE A 632 -7.95 14.26 2.04
N LYS A 633 -8.60 13.09 2.13
CA LYS A 633 -9.56 12.63 1.13
C LYS A 633 -10.79 13.54 1.12
N GLY A 634 -10.97 14.27 0.03
CA GLY A 634 -12.11 15.17 -0.17
C GLY A 634 -11.77 16.66 -0.06
N MET A 635 -10.56 17.02 0.37
CA MET A 635 -10.09 18.40 0.35
C MET A 635 -9.97 18.91 -1.09
N ARG A 636 -10.35 20.18 -1.32
CA ARG A 636 -10.08 20.88 -2.58
C ARG A 636 -8.57 21.10 -2.74
N ALA A 637 -8.10 21.24 -3.98
CA ALA A 637 -6.68 21.51 -4.24
C ALA A 637 -6.24 22.83 -3.58
N GLU A 638 -7.07 23.86 -3.60
CA GLU A 638 -6.82 25.12 -2.92
C GLU A 638 -6.74 24.94 -1.40
N GLN A 639 -7.65 24.18 -0.78
CA GLN A 639 -7.58 23.89 0.66
C GLN A 639 -6.30 23.14 1.04
N LEU A 640 -5.82 22.23 0.19
CA LEU A 640 -4.52 21.57 0.38
C LEU A 640 -3.36 22.57 0.24
N LEU A 641 -3.48 23.55 -0.65
CA LEU A 641 -2.46 24.56 -0.87
C LEU A 641 -2.53 25.73 0.14
N THR A 642 -3.66 25.97 0.79
CA THR A 642 -3.85 27.07 1.74
C THR A 642 -3.91 26.61 3.19
N SER A 643 -3.90 25.30 3.44
CA SER A 643 -3.94 24.81 4.82
C SER A 643 -2.65 25.16 5.55
N GLU A 644 -2.80 25.65 6.78
CA GLU A 644 -1.69 26.05 7.65
C GLU A 644 -0.72 24.88 7.96
N PHE A 645 -1.16 23.64 7.76
CA PHE A 645 -0.38 22.42 7.99
C PHE A 645 0.76 22.21 6.99
N PHE A 646 0.65 22.77 5.78
CA PHE A 646 1.61 22.54 4.69
C PHE A 646 2.52 23.73 4.40
N GLY A 647 2.46 24.79 5.21
CA GLY A 647 3.41 25.91 5.17
C GLY A 647 3.33 26.79 3.92
N LEU A 648 2.37 26.51 3.04
CA LEU A 648 2.02 27.37 1.94
C LEU A 648 1.11 28.46 2.50
N GLY A 649 1.69 29.64 2.75
CA GLY A 649 0.92 30.86 2.88
C GLY A 649 0.01 31.08 1.67
N SER A 650 -0.92 32.03 1.76
CA SER A 650 -1.81 32.42 0.66
C SER A 650 -1.04 32.45 -0.67
N THR A 651 -1.72 32.07 -1.76
CA THR A 651 -1.16 32.03 -3.12
C THR A 651 -0.58 33.36 -3.61
N ASP A 652 -0.78 34.44 -2.86
CA ASP A 652 -0.14 35.74 -3.06
C ASP A 652 0.71 36.17 -1.83
N PRO A 653 2.06 36.10 -1.93
CA PRO A 653 2.98 36.55 -0.88
C PRO A 653 2.80 38.01 -0.46
N GLU A 654 2.33 38.88 -1.36
CA GLU A 654 2.06 40.28 -1.00
C GLU A 654 0.81 40.43 -0.13
N THR A 655 -0.24 39.66 -0.43
CA THR A 655 -1.47 39.65 0.37
C THR A 655 -1.22 39.06 1.75
N ASP A 656 -0.40 38.02 1.87
CA ASP A 656 0.01 37.46 3.16
C ASP A 656 0.81 38.45 4.01
N ALA A 657 1.77 39.16 3.41
CA ALA A 657 2.51 40.21 4.11
C ALA A 657 1.58 41.34 4.59
N LYS A 658 0.61 41.74 3.77
CA LYS A 658 -0.41 42.74 4.12
C LYS A 658 -1.34 42.25 5.23
N LEU A 659 -1.78 40.98 5.21
CA LEU A 659 -2.59 40.36 6.27
C LEU A 659 -1.83 40.27 7.58
N ALA A 660 -0.57 39.86 7.54
CA ALA A 660 0.29 39.74 8.70
C ALA A 660 0.51 41.11 9.38
N LEU A 661 0.82 42.14 8.58
CA LEU A 661 0.93 43.53 9.05
C LEU A 661 -0.40 44.07 9.59
N TYR A 662 -1.51 43.75 8.95
CA TYR A 662 -2.85 44.09 9.43
C TYR A 662 -3.15 43.47 10.81
N HIS A 663 -2.84 42.19 11.01
CA HIS A 663 -3.03 41.51 12.29
C HIS A 663 -2.13 42.08 13.40
N GLU A 664 -0.88 42.41 13.09
CA GLU A 664 0.04 43.03 14.06
C GLU A 664 -0.47 44.40 14.51
N LEU A 665 -0.81 45.29 13.56
CA LEU A 665 -1.34 46.61 13.87
C LEU A 665 -2.69 46.54 14.60
N THR A 666 -3.57 45.59 14.22
CA THR A 666 -4.84 45.36 14.91
C THR A 666 -4.64 44.86 16.34
N SER A 667 -3.63 44.03 16.59
CA SER A 667 -3.32 43.53 17.93
C SER A 667 -2.78 44.61 18.89
N ARG A 668 -2.25 45.71 18.33
CA ARG A 668 -1.70 46.86 19.07
C ARG A 668 -2.69 48.04 19.16
N GLN A 669 -3.99 47.76 19.04
CA GLN A 669 -5.09 48.73 18.93
C GLN A 669 -5.01 49.95 19.86
N ASP A 670 -4.48 49.79 21.09
CA ASP A 670 -4.41 50.85 22.10
C ASP A 670 -3.17 51.77 22.00
N ASN A 671 -2.14 51.39 21.22
CA ASN A 671 -0.83 52.08 21.15
C ASN A 671 -0.38 52.32 19.69
N LEU A 672 -1.28 52.78 18.82
CA LEU A 672 -0.97 53.12 17.42
C LEU A 672 -0.76 54.61 17.22
N ASN A 673 0.31 54.98 16.52
CA ASN A 673 0.56 56.34 16.07
C ASN A 673 -0.42 56.74 14.94
N ASP A 674 -0.65 58.04 14.74
CA ASP A 674 -1.62 58.53 13.74
C ASP A 674 -1.31 58.08 12.30
N ARG A 675 -0.02 57.86 12.01
CA ARG A 675 0.45 57.31 10.72
C ARG A 675 0.12 55.83 10.56
N GLU A 676 0.27 55.04 11.62
CA GLU A 676 -0.07 53.60 11.65
C GLU A 676 -1.58 53.38 11.59
N LYS A 677 -2.38 54.29 12.17
CA LYS A 677 -3.85 54.28 12.03
C LYS A 677 -4.31 54.51 10.60
N GLU A 678 -3.65 55.41 9.87
CA GLU A 678 -3.98 55.68 8.48
C GLU A 678 -3.54 54.53 7.55
N GLU A 679 -2.40 53.92 7.87
CA GLU A 679 -1.92 52.72 7.18
C GLU A 679 -2.80 51.49 7.43
N LEU A 680 -3.30 51.30 8.65
CA LEU A 680 -4.30 50.28 8.99
C LEU A 680 -5.59 50.47 8.16
N LYS A 681 -6.07 51.70 8.00
CA LYS A 681 -7.24 51.99 7.15
C LYS A 681 -6.97 51.70 5.67
N ARG A 682 -5.76 51.99 5.20
CA ARG A 682 -5.34 51.71 3.82
C ARG A 682 -5.25 50.20 3.57
N LEU A 683 -4.58 49.47 4.45
CA LEU A 683 -4.48 48.00 4.42
C LEU A 683 -5.85 47.35 4.45
N LYS A 684 -6.77 47.84 5.31
CA LYS A 684 -8.14 47.35 5.36
C LYS A 684 -8.86 47.52 4.02
N ARG A 685 -8.77 48.69 3.38
CA ARG A 685 -9.38 48.95 2.06
C ARG A 685 -8.77 48.12 0.93
N ASP A 686 -7.46 47.90 0.96
CA ASP A 686 -6.77 47.11 -0.06
C ASP A 686 -7.09 45.61 0.09
N LEU A 687 -7.17 45.10 1.33
CA LEU A 687 -7.60 43.73 1.61
C LEU A 687 -9.08 43.52 1.25
N ASP A 688 -9.96 44.48 1.58
CA ASP A 688 -11.38 44.45 1.21
C ASP A 688 -11.61 44.46 -0.31
N ARG A 689 -10.70 45.05 -1.10
CA ARG A 689 -10.76 45.08 -2.56
C ARG A 689 -10.20 43.83 -3.23
N ASN A 690 -9.17 43.21 -2.66
CA ASN A 690 -8.41 42.15 -3.31
C ASN A 690 -8.78 40.73 -2.82
N LEU A 691 -9.38 40.58 -1.63
CA LEU A 691 -9.91 39.28 -1.17
C LEU A 691 -11.33 39.04 -1.71
N VAL A 692 -11.41 38.28 -2.79
CA VAL A 692 -12.64 37.57 -3.16
C VAL A 692 -12.76 36.36 -2.24
N VAL A 693 -13.84 36.29 -1.45
CA VAL A 693 -14.09 35.17 -0.52
C VAL A 693 -15.26 34.36 -1.07
N GLY A 694 -14.99 33.10 -1.45
CA GLY A 694 -15.97 32.16 -2.02
C GLY A 694 -15.78 31.95 -3.53
N ASP A 695 -15.85 30.70 -3.98
CA ASP A 695 -15.58 30.32 -5.39
C ASP A 695 -16.86 30.16 -6.22
N THR A 696 -18.01 30.07 -5.55
CA THR A 696 -19.32 29.97 -6.19
C THR A 696 -20.13 31.26 -6.00
N PRO A 697 -21.02 31.63 -6.94
CA PRO A 697 -21.89 32.80 -6.79
C PRO A 697 -22.73 32.77 -5.51
N ILE A 698 -23.01 31.57 -4.99
CA ILE A 698 -23.80 31.35 -3.77
C ILE A 698 -22.95 31.60 -2.52
N GLU A 699 -21.70 31.12 -2.49
CA GLU A 699 -20.78 31.39 -1.37
C GLU A 699 -20.43 32.89 -1.30
N GLN A 700 -20.22 33.54 -2.44
CA GLN A 700 -19.98 34.98 -2.51
C GLN A 700 -21.21 35.78 -2.02
N ALA A 701 -22.41 35.39 -2.45
CA ALA A 701 -23.65 35.99 -1.95
C ALA A 701 -23.85 35.76 -0.44
N LEU A 702 -23.51 34.58 0.08
CA LEU A 702 -23.62 34.27 1.51
C LEU A 702 -22.60 35.07 2.35
N VAL A 703 -21.37 35.22 1.86
CA VAL A 703 -20.35 36.05 2.50
C VAL A 703 -20.74 37.52 2.47
N ASP A 704 -21.34 38.01 1.38
CA ASP A 704 -21.85 39.38 1.31
C ASP A 704 -23.03 39.60 2.28
N VAL A 705 -23.89 38.60 2.48
CA VAL A 705 -24.95 38.61 3.50
C VAL A 705 -24.35 38.59 4.92
N LEU A 706 -23.32 37.77 5.17
CA LEU A 706 -22.62 37.71 6.46
C LEU A 706 -21.85 39.01 6.76
N ARG A 707 -21.24 39.65 5.76
CA ARG A 707 -20.59 40.97 5.88
C ARG A 707 -21.57 42.08 6.23
N GLN A 708 -22.80 42.01 5.71
CA GLN A 708 -23.88 42.92 6.10
C GLN A 708 -24.34 42.67 7.55
N ALA A 709 -24.32 41.42 8.01
CA ALA A 709 -24.70 41.04 9.38
C ALA A 709 -23.60 41.32 10.44
N GLU A 710 -22.31 41.16 10.11
CA GLU A 710 -21.18 41.45 11.02
C GLU A 710 -21.03 42.95 11.33
N PHE A 711 -21.64 43.84 10.54
CA PHE A 711 -21.72 45.26 10.89
C PHE A 711 -22.58 45.51 12.14
N GLU A 712 -23.40 44.54 12.57
CA GLU A 712 -24.31 44.67 13.71
C GLU A 712 -23.82 43.95 14.99
N THR A 713 -22.86 43.03 14.93
CA THR A 713 -22.39 42.27 16.09
C THR A 713 -20.86 42.27 16.23
N ARG A 714 -20.34 43.26 16.97
CA ARG A 714 -18.96 43.25 17.46
C ARG A 714 -18.75 42.08 18.42
N THR A 715 -17.94 41.11 18.03
CA THR A 715 -17.31 40.17 18.97
C THR A 715 -15.80 40.15 18.73
N GLU A 716 -15.05 40.21 19.83
CA GLU A 716 -13.59 40.26 19.87
C GLU A 716 -12.97 38.91 19.45
N PRO A 717 -11.86 38.91 18.68
CA PRO A 717 -11.19 37.67 18.30
C PRO A 717 -10.32 37.11 19.45
N SER A 718 -10.41 35.79 19.65
CA SER A 718 -9.68 35.06 20.68
C SER A 718 -8.17 35.02 20.43
N LYS A 719 -7.38 35.27 21.48
CA LYS A 719 -5.91 35.18 21.51
C LYS A 719 -5.45 33.73 21.53
N THR A 720 -4.98 33.19 20.41
CA THR A 720 -4.02 32.08 20.41
C THR A 720 -3.33 31.97 19.05
N ALA A 721 -2.06 32.36 18.99
CA ALA A 721 -1.21 32.14 17.82
C ALA A 721 0.02 31.33 18.23
N LEU A 722 0.33 30.30 17.46
CA LEU A 722 1.52 29.45 17.59
C LEU A 722 2.79 30.18 17.09
N PRO A 723 3.97 29.86 17.64
CA PRO A 723 5.19 30.68 17.58
C PRO A 723 5.86 30.84 16.20
N LYS A 724 5.48 30.07 15.17
CA LYS A 724 6.14 30.10 13.85
C LYS A 724 5.83 31.35 13.01
N ARG A 725 4.65 31.99 13.20
CA ARG A 725 4.31 33.25 12.51
C ARG A 725 5.28 34.37 12.87
N ALA A 726 5.80 34.43 14.10
CA ALA A 726 6.64 35.54 14.57
C ALA A 726 7.99 35.68 13.81
N SER A 727 8.59 34.56 13.38
CA SER A 727 9.94 34.55 12.78
C SER A 727 9.98 34.89 11.28
N ILE A 728 8.92 34.55 10.55
CA ILE A 728 8.77 34.90 9.13
C ILE A 728 8.23 36.34 9.02
N LEU A 729 7.31 36.73 9.93
CA LEU A 729 6.87 38.12 10.08
C LEU A 729 8.04 39.04 10.40
N SER A 730 8.95 38.70 11.31
CA SER A 730 10.03 39.63 11.71
C SER A 730 10.98 39.99 10.56
N ASN A 731 11.29 39.04 9.66
CA ASN A 731 12.14 39.27 8.49
C ASN A 731 11.42 40.04 7.37
N ALA A 732 10.12 39.80 7.16
CA ALA A 732 9.30 40.56 6.21
C ALA A 732 9.00 41.98 6.72
N LEU A 733 8.72 42.13 8.02
CA LEU A 733 8.58 43.40 8.73
C LEU A 733 9.88 44.18 8.70
N GLN A 734 11.06 43.57 8.89
CA GLN A 734 12.34 44.28 8.75
C GLN A 734 12.53 44.85 7.35
N ARG A 735 12.10 44.14 6.30
CA ARG A 735 12.19 44.65 4.92
C ARG A 735 11.20 45.78 4.66
N LEU A 736 9.96 45.67 5.15
CA LEU A 736 8.94 46.72 5.02
C LEU A 736 9.22 47.93 5.92
N THR A 737 9.85 47.74 7.08
CA THR A 737 10.26 48.81 8.00
C THR A 737 11.60 49.43 7.64
N SER A 738 12.44 48.78 6.82
CA SER A 738 13.69 49.38 6.33
C SER A 738 13.48 50.59 5.40
N ASP A 739 12.29 50.73 4.80
CA ASP A 739 11.88 51.94 4.08
C ASP A 739 11.49 53.12 5.02
N PHE A 740 11.47 52.91 6.34
CA PHE A 740 11.14 53.93 7.35
C PHE A 740 12.35 54.60 8.00
N VAL A 741 13.59 54.20 7.66
CA VAL A 741 14.81 54.89 8.14
C VAL A 741 15.56 55.50 6.96
N SER A 742 15.40 56.81 6.77
CA SER A 742 16.15 57.61 5.80
C SER A 742 16.89 58.74 6.55
N PRO A 743 18.06 59.18 6.06
CA PRO A 743 19.13 59.77 6.88
C PRO A 743 18.93 61.26 7.08
N GLN A 744 19.08 61.75 8.31
CA GLN A 744 19.51 63.13 8.60
C GLN A 744 19.75 63.32 10.10
N GLU A 745 21.01 63.19 10.54
CA GLU A 745 21.57 64.01 11.62
C GLU A 745 23.10 64.00 11.53
N THR A 746 23.66 64.99 10.84
CA THR A 746 25.04 65.45 11.04
C THR A 746 25.18 66.89 10.50
N ARG A 747 24.87 67.86 11.35
CA ARG A 747 25.37 69.24 11.35
C ARG A 747 25.64 69.55 12.83
N ALA A 748 26.74 70.11 13.30
CA ALA A 748 27.86 70.79 12.67
C ALA A 748 29.04 70.84 13.67
N LYS A 749 30.28 70.92 13.18
CA LYS A 749 31.32 71.74 13.82
C LYS A 749 32.11 72.48 12.73
N VAL A 750 32.12 73.80 12.88
CA VAL A 750 32.86 74.78 12.10
C VAL A 750 34.33 74.77 12.52
N GLY A 751 35.24 74.88 11.55
CA GLY A 751 36.67 75.11 11.74
C GLY A 751 37.41 75.26 10.41
N SER A 752 37.46 76.50 9.91
CA SER A 752 38.40 77.21 8.98
C SER A 752 39.48 76.48 8.14
N PRO A 753 39.95 77.12 7.03
CA PRO A 753 40.41 76.48 5.80
C PRO A 753 41.94 76.35 5.71
N ASN A 754 42.44 75.45 4.85
CA ASN A 754 43.64 75.69 4.04
C ASN A 754 43.91 74.61 2.96
N THR A 755 44.25 75.11 1.76
CA THR A 755 45.25 74.64 0.78
C THR A 755 45.08 73.32 -0.01
N VAL A 756 44.75 73.49 -1.31
CA VAL A 756 45.60 73.26 -2.51
C VAL A 756 46.09 71.83 -2.86
N GLN A 757 46.01 71.54 -4.19
CA GLN A 757 46.70 70.50 -5.00
C GLN A 757 46.14 69.06 -4.92
N ASP A 758 46.08 68.24 -5.96
CA ASP A 758 46.28 68.30 -7.41
C ASP A 758 45.88 66.89 -7.93
N GLY A 759 45.45 66.76 -9.20
CA GLY A 759 45.90 65.62 -10.02
C GLY A 759 45.02 64.37 -10.19
N ASN A 760 44.61 64.21 -11.45
CA ASN A 760 44.57 62.98 -12.26
C ASN A 760 43.41 61.97 -12.17
N ASP A 761 42.59 62.01 -13.22
CA ASP A 761 42.56 61.04 -14.33
C ASP A 761 42.74 59.54 -14.04
N GLY A 762 41.76 58.75 -14.49
CA GLY A 762 41.89 57.30 -14.61
C GLY A 762 40.62 56.59 -15.08
N THR A 763 40.41 56.60 -16.38
CA THR A 763 39.44 55.81 -17.18
C THR A 763 39.65 54.29 -17.14
N ALA A 764 38.62 53.57 -17.64
CA ALA A 764 38.57 52.20 -18.19
C ALA A 764 38.21 51.07 -17.20
N GLU A 765 37.00 50.51 -17.30
CA GLU A 765 36.55 49.41 -18.20
C GLU A 765 37.13 48.02 -17.85
N ALA A 766 36.25 47.14 -17.34
CA ALA A 766 35.97 45.79 -17.86
C ALA A 766 34.83 45.15 -17.06
#